data_AF-A0A1I5KBE1-F1
#
_entry.id   AF-A0A1I5KBE1-F1
#
_cell.length_a   1.000
_cell.length_b   1.000
_cell.length_c   1.000
_cell.angle_alpha   90.00
_cell.angle_beta   90.00
_cell.angle_gamma   90.00
#
_symmetry.space_group_name_H-M   'P 1'
#
loop_
_entity.id
_entity.type
_entity.pdbx_description
1 polymer ?
#
loop_
_entity_poly.entity_id
_entity_poly.type
_entity_poly.pdbx_seq_one_letter_code
_entity_poly.pdbx_strand_id
1 'polypeptide(L)'
;MRKIYLFIMMVMTVMTSFAQTSVDVVISPTSGDLSAAINEAVGAGNVAKNITINLAAGGSYTLSSSIYAGADVVINGAENAVIDVTNCKAPAGGGSDEEKGSGGSFILMNSTPQVTATNGYYRVNININNVTLKGLQSNLFYDNKIKYCVVNFTIDNVVMQLATASEIEGVIAFKKGGYKDFTIKNSTVYGNNYKKLKSFVISKGNLQEFGYDITKEMHNVTYLSNTFVNVLAETSGESWANDGFVGEPYVNYNIQKNIWYNCGIDLVIGLVGKDIAPTAKKLFAKNTYYAADENSGVIKDQAVEESVADTSNDILTTDPTFADIANGDFHLHAGSLQAKFQTGDPRWVVAYSAAQALPADIVLNLKVADDITDRLEAAKRSFDKVGDITILLAEGAKYMITQPIKSSGSVTITGLKSLINCTRLNGPLIILEGTEQHAYNMTDKDTKGDLNPNYKYVETVSLTGIQTTLKKNGTVIQDHQKTLVESVIIDDCVFEIAGANNLFDFDGFPLTLEITNTTFWSEAGHKGHILRAGGRTRDLDKSQAQNVLVQAISIDHCTLYQISVGVGLNDLAAKASRTLQLTLTNSILYNCTVNGGEVKGWMGGAESDGPTMLYDYNTYWNNGALQAGWIDPDESLDGRDHTKTVFTADPGFEDVEAGSFSIANKAPQANFPEGQTQYGDPRWATWPAGNNYVATSFVTTQGSVATDKVYANEGSVVTATVTPMEGYVLETFTVTDASGTEIPVTTPVTARAAAQETTTVTRSFTMPASDVTIKVTFIEDTTDIKKVQTEGQRQDGKWYTLSGMPVEKPTQPGVYIQNGKKILKK
;
A
#
# COMPACT_ATOMS: atom_id res chain seq x y z
N MET A 1 80.87 21.43 31.17
CA MET A 1 79.47 20.94 31.12
C MET A 1 78.94 20.68 29.69
N ARG A 2 79.77 20.25 28.72
CA ARG A 2 79.33 19.93 27.34
C ARG A 2 79.58 18.48 26.90
N LYS A 3 80.04 17.61 27.81
CA LYS A 3 80.34 16.18 27.52
C LYS A 3 79.37 15.18 28.17
N ILE A 4 78.40 15.63 28.96
CA ILE A 4 77.40 14.76 29.63
C ILE A 4 76.06 14.71 28.86
N TYR A 5 75.76 15.70 28.01
CA TYR A 5 74.55 15.69 27.19
C TYR A 5 74.62 14.74 25.99
N LEU A 6 75.81 14.37 25.52
CA LEU A 6 75.95 13.48 24.35
C LEU A 6 75.79 11.99 24.71
N PHE A 7 75.92 11.62 25.98
CA PHE A 7 75.77 10.22 26.42
C PHE A 7 74.32 9.88 26.78
N ILE A 8 73.52 10.87 27.18
CA ILE A 8 72.09 10.67 27.48
C ILE A 8 71.22 10.72 26.21
N MET A 9 71.65 11.45 25.17
CA MET A 9 70.93 11.47 23.88
C MET A 9 71.19 10.25 22.99
N MET A 10 72.25 9.47 23.24
CA MET A 10 72.58 8.28 22.44
C MET A 10 71.97 6.98 23.00
N VAL A 11 71.38 7.00 24.19
CA VAL A 11 70.65 5.86 24.79
C VAL A 11 69.16 5.88 24.44
N MET A 12 68.67 6.91 23.74
CA MET A 12 67.25 7.07 23.39
C MET A 12 66.89 6.64 21.96
N THR A 13 67.70 5.78 21.33
CA THR A 13 67.36 5.13 20.06
C THR A 13 67.88 3.70 20.02
N VAL A 14 67.34 2.84 20.88
CA VAL A 14 67.07 1.44 20.53
C VAL A 14 65.69 1.10 21.08
N MET A 15 64.66 1.82 20.63
CA MET A 15 63.40 1.11 20.39
C MET A 15 63.70 0.22 19.19
N THR A 16 64.12 -1.01 19.47
CA THR A 16 63.91 -2.10 18.53
C THR A 16 62.46 -1.99 18.10
N SER A 17 62.20 -1.51 16.89
CA SER A 17 60.96 -1.79 16.20
C SER A 17 60.96 -3.31 16.05
N PHE A 18 60.43 -4.01 17.05
CA PHE A 18 60.07 -5.41 16.86
C PHE A 18 59.15 -5.39 15.65
N ALA A 19 59.61 -5.99 14.55
CA ALA A 19 58.76 -6.17 13.38
C ALA A 19 57.53 -6.93 13.87
N GLN A 20 56.36 -6.31 13.79
CA GLN A 20 55.11 -6.94 14.15
C GLN A 20 54.96 -8.17 13.25
N THR A 21 55.11 -9.36 13.84
CA THR A 21 54.91 -10.62 13.11
C THR A 21 53.42 -10.90 13.02
N SER A 22 52.96 -11.28 11.84
CA SER A 22 51.56 -11.66 11.63
C SER A 22 51.36 -13.15 11.90
N VAL A 23 50.26 -13.50 12.56
CA VAL A 23 50.00 -14.85 13.07
C VAL A 23 48.59 -15.29 12.68
N ASP A 24 48.44 -16.54 12.26
CA ASP A 24 47.13 -17.15 12.04
C ASP A 24 46.55 -17.63 13.37
N VAL A 25 45.32 -17.22 13.66
CA VAL A 25 44.64 -17.45 14.93
C VAL A 25 43.55 -18.50 14.74
N VAL A 26 43.57 -19.55 15.56
CA VAL A 26 42.50 -20.53 15.65
C VAL A 26 42.14 -20.70 17.12
N ILE A 27 40.90 -20.39 17.49
CA ILE A 27 40.39 -20.56 18.86
C ILE A 27 39.19 -21.50 18.88
N SER A 28 39.02 -22.22 19.99
CA SER A 28 37.88 -23.12 20.20
C SER A 28 37.32 -22.98 21.63
N PRO A 29 36.83 -21.78 21.99
CA PRO A 29 36.37 -21.50 23.35
C PRO A 29 35.04 -22.21 23.65
N THR A 30 34.83 -22.60 24.90
CA THR A 30 33.56 -23.19 25.36
C THR A 30 32.58 -22.14 25.90
N SER A 31 33.09 -21.02 26.40
CA SER A 31 32.34 -19.83 26.85
C SER A 31 33.29 -18.65 27.02
N GLY A 32 32.76 -17.46 27.33
CA GLY A 32 33.54 -16.28 27.72
C GLY A 32 33.71 -15.24 26.61
N ASP A 33 34.65 -14.32 26.80
CA ASP A 33 34.88 -13.20 25.88
C ASP A 33 35.79 -13.60 24.71
N LEU A 34 35.24 -13.57 23.48
CA LEU A 34 35.97 -13.96 22.28
C LEU A 34 37.13 -13.00 22.00
N SER A 35 36.96 -11.72 22.31
CA SER A 35 38.01 -10.71 22.10
C SER A 35 39.25 -11.01 22.93
N ALA A 36 39.06 -11.41 24.20
CA ALA A 36 40.16 -11.82 25.07
C ALA A 36 40.87 -13.09 24.55
N ALA A 37 40.10 -14.11 24.14
CA ALA A 37 40.65 -15.36 23.60
C ALA A 37 41.45 -15.13 22.31
N ILE A 38 40.98 -14.25 21.41
CA ILE A 38 41.72 -13.86 20.21
C ILE A 38 43.03 -13.16 20.59
N ASN A 39 42.98 -12.17 21.49
CA ASN A 39 44.17 -11.42 21.89
C ASN A 39 45.23 -12.30 22.56
N GLU A 40 44.81 -13.28 23.37
CA GLU A 40 45.70 -14.28 23.96
C GLU A 40 46.38 -15.13 22.88
N ALA A 41 45.63 -15.60 21.88
CA ALA A 41 46.16 -16.40 20.78
C ALA A 41 47.07 -15.61 19.83
N VAL A 42 46.83 -14.31 19.64
CA VAL A 42 47.72 -13.42 18.86
C VAL A 42 49.07 -13.26 19.57
N GLY A 43 49.04 -13.06 20.89
CA GLY A 43 50.24 -12.82 21.70
C GLY A 43 50.78 -11.39 21.58
N ALA A 44 51.50 -10.95 22.61
CA ALA A 44 52.00 -9.58 22.70
C ALA A 44 52.98 -9.24 21.55
N GLY A 45 52.76 -8.11 20.87
CA GLY A 45 53.63 -7.62 19.80
C GLY A 45 53.36 -8.21 18.41
N ASN A 46 52.38 -9.10 18.27
CA ASN A 46 51.94 -9.66 16.99
C ASN A 46 50.67 -8.98 16.47
N VAL A 47 50.30 -9.30 15.22
CA VAL A 47 49.01 -8.94 14.62
C VAL A 47 48.31 -10.18 14.07
N ALA A 48 46.99 -10.23 14.18
CA ALA A 48 46.22 -11.30 13.59
C ALA A 48 46.21 -11.20 12.05
N LYS A 49 46.58 -12.29 11.37
CA LYS A 49 46.42 -12.46 9.93
C LYS A 49 45.04 -13.06 9.64
N ASN A 50 44.94 -14.39 9.62
CA ASN A 50 43.66 -15.10 9.50
C ASN A 50 43.09 -15.39 10.89
N ILE A 51 41.77 -15.34 11.06
CA ILE A 51 41.09 -15.67 12.33
C ILE A 51 40.02 -16.74 12.07
N THR A 52 40.14 -17.87 12.75
CA THR A 52 39.13 -18.94 12.79
C THR A 52 38.63 -19.14 14.21
N ILE A 53 37.31 -19.04 14.40
CA ILE A 53 36.64 -19.24 15.68
C ILE A 53 35.72 -20.45 15.57
N ASN A 54 35.95 -21.49 16.37
CA ASN A 54 35.08 -22.66 16.46
C ASN A 54 34.31 -22.62 17.78
N LEU A 55 33.00 -22.38 17.72
CA LEU A 55 32.16 -22.31 18.91
C LEU A 55 31.68 -23.71 19.31
N ALA A 56 31.42 -23.89 20.60
CA ALA A 56 30.82 -25.10 21.15
C ALA A 56 29.29 -25.01 21.10
N ALA A 57 28.62 -26.16 20.98
CA ALA A 57 27.15 -26.24 21.02
C ALA A 57 26.62 -25.72 22.36
N GLY A 58 25.59 -24.87 22.31
CA GLY A 58 25.02 -24.16 23.47
C GLY A 58 25.97 -23.15 24.12
N GLY A 59 27.13 -22.86 23.50
CA GLY A 59 28.10 -21.92 24.03
C GLY A 59 27.54 -20.50 24.10
N SER A 60 27.77 -19.81 25.23
CA SER A 60 27.41 -18.42 25.42
C SER A 60 28.67 -17.57 25.53
N TYR A 61 28.78 -16.61 24.63
CA TYR A 61 29.97 -15.78 24.45
C TYR A 61 29.62 -14.31 24.49
N THR A 62 30.60 -13.49 24.86
CA THR A 62 30.54 -12.05 24.70
C THR A 62 31.59 -11.58 23.70
N LEU A 63 31.40 -10.39 23.15
CA LEU A 63 32.42 -9.68 22.38
C LEU A 63 32.64 -8.29 22.98
N SER A 64 33.75 -8.11 23.71
CA SER A 64 34.12 -6.82 24.32
C SER A 64 34.79 -5.86 23.33
N SER A 65 35.41 -6.38 22.28
CA SER A 65 36.10 -5.64 21.23
C SER A 65 35.94 -6.30 19.86
N SER A 66 35.88 -5.51 18.80
CA SER A 66 35.79 -5.98 17.41
C SER A 66 36.78 -7.11 17.10
N ILE A 67 36.37 -8.07 16.27
CA ILE A 67 37.26 -9.06 15.67
C ILE A 67 38.14 -8.32 14.66
N TYR A 68 39.41 -8.09 15.03
CA TYR A 68 40.35 -7.26 14.26
C TYR A 68 41.30 -8.13 13.43
N ALA A 69 40.98 -8.32 12.14
CA ALA A 69 41.67 -9.28 11.27
C ALA A 69 42.41 -8.61 10.11
N GLY A 70 43.62 -9.10 9.80
CA GLY A 70 44.41 -8.63 8.66
C GLY A 70 44.07 -9.30 7.33
N ALA A 71 43.42 -10.46 7.36
CA ALA A 71 43.12 -11.33 6.22
C ALA A 71 41.75 -12.03 6.42
N ASP A 72 41.66 -13.35 6.26
CA ASP A 72 40.38 -14.08 6.29
C ASP A 72 39.79 -14.19 7.71
N VAL A 73 38.45 -14.20 7.79
CA VAL A 73 37.71 -14.44 9.04
C VAL A 73 36.70 -15.55 8.83
N VAL A 74 36.75 -16.56 9.70
CA VAL A 74 35.82 -17.69 9.70
C VAL A 74 35.25 -17.89 11.11
N ILE A 75 33.93 -17.81 11.22
CA ILE A 75 33.20 -18.09 12.46
C ILE A 75 32.35 -19.34 12.22
N ASN A 76 32.81 -20.45 12.79
CA ASN A 76 32.12 -21.72 12.78
C ASN A 76 31.31 -21.82 14.06
N GLY A 77 30.05 -21.40 13.99
CA GLY A 77 29.10 -21.58 15.06
C GLY A 77 28.65 -23.04 15.22
N ALA A 78 27.96 -23.30 16.32
CA ALA A 78 27.41 -24.60 16.67
C ALA A 78 25.94 -24.43 17.08
N GLU A 79 25.22 -25.55 17.18
CA GLU A 79 23.81 -25.54 17.57
C GLU A 79 23.60 -24.70 18.85
N ASN A 80 22.69 -23.74 18.80
CA ASN A 80 22.36 -22.82 19.90
C ASN A 80 23.53 -21.98 20.44
N ALA A 81 24.63 -21.81 19.67
CA ALA A 81 25.71 -20.91 20.06
C ALA A 81 25.26 -19.44 19.95
N VAL A 82 25.54 -18.65 20.99
CA VAL A 82 25.14 -17.24 21.10
C VAL A 82 26.35 -16.37 21.37
N ILE A 83 26.52 -15.30 20.59
CA ILE A 83 27.46 -14.22 20.85
C ILE A 83 26.66 -12.96 21.17
N ASP A 84 26.79 -12.46 22.40
CA ASP A 84 26.30 -11.16 22.79
C ASP A 84 27.33 -10.07 22.41
N VAL A 85 26.94 -9.21 21.47
CA VAL A 85 27.78 -8.13 20.92
C VAL A 85 27.37 -6.75 21.43
N THR A 86 26.45 -6.69 22.42
CA THR A 86 25.90 -5.44 22.97
C THR A 86 26.99 -4.48 23.50
N ASN A 87 28.12 -5.02 23.97
CA ASN A 87 29.20 -4.24 24.55
C ASN A 87 30.45 -4.14 23.65
N CYS A 88 30.32 -4.46 22.36
CA CYS A 88 31.44 -4.46 21.43
C CYS A 88 31.99 -3.05 21.17
N LYS A 89 33.29 -2.86 21.43
CA LYS A 89 34.01 -1.59 21.22
C LYS A 89 35.09 -1.73 20.14
N ALA A 90 35.51 -0.60 19.58
CA ALA A 90 36.66 -0.59 18.69
C ALA A 90 37.93 -1.01 19.48
N PRO A 91 38.90 -1.71 18.87
CA PRO A 91 40.11 -2.15 19.55
C PRO A 91 40.97 -0.96 20.02
N ALA A 92 41.62 -1.10 21.18
CA ALA A 92 42.61 -0.12 21.64
C ALA A 92 43.90 -0.25 20.83
N GLY A 93 44.16 0.67 19.89
CA GLY A 93 45.41 0.74 19.12
C GLY A 93 45.29 0.78 17.59
N GLY A 94 44.07 0.76 17.03
CA GLY A 94 43.84 0.94 15.60
C GLY A 94 43.58 2.40 15.22
N GLY A 95 44.62 3.12 14.77
CA GLY A 95 44.49 4.47 14.19
C GLY A 95 44.27 5.63 15.19
N SER A 96 44.59 6.85 14.75
CA SER A 96 44.46 8.09 15.54
C SER A 96 43.01 8.42 15.87
N ASP A 97 42.80 9.14 16.98
CA ASP A 97 41.52 9.37 17.65
C ASP A 97 40.38 10.01 16.81
N GLU A 98 40.64 10.50 15.59
CA GLU A 98 39.63 11.03 14.66
C GLU A 98 39.00 9.96 13.74
N GLU A 99 39.59 8.77 13.61
CA GLU A 99 39.09 7.68 12.75
C GLU A 99 38.15 6.70 13.48
N LYS A 100 37.97 6.89 14.79
CA LYS A 100 37.15 6.05 15.67
C LYS A 100 35.68 6.40 15.49
N GLY A 101 34.98 5.68 14.61
CA GLY A 101 33.52 5.56 14.71
C GLY A 101 33.16 5.11 16.13
N SER A 102 32.15 5.73 16.74
CA SER A 102 31.87 5.66 18.19
C SER A 102 31.40 4.30 18.74
N GLY A 103 31.43 3.21 17.96
CA GLY A 103 31.09 1.84 18.38
C GLY A 103 31.87 0.77 17.60
N GLY A 104 32.25 -0.34 18.24
CA GLY A 104 33.01 -1.41 17.59
C GLY A 104 32.15 -2.23 16.64
N SER A 105 32.51 -2.32 15.36
CA SER A 105 31.92 -3.27 14.43
C SER A 105 32.15 -4.71 14.91
N PHE A 106 31.30 -5.67 14.55
CA PHE A 106 31.52 -7.08 14.90
C PHE A 106 32.83 -7.60 14.29
N ILE A 107 32.99 -7.40 12.97
CA ILE A 107 34.26 -7.60 12.25
C ILE A 107 34.77 -6.23 11.78
N LEU A 108 36.01 -5.93 12.16
CA LEU A 108 36.74 -4.73 11.74
C LEU A 108 38.01 -5.15 11.02
N MET A 109 38.13 -4.81 9.74
CA MET A 109 39.34 -5.13 8.98
C MET A 109 40.52 -4.24 9.38
N ASN A 110 41.73 -4.80 9.33
CA ASN A 110 42.94 -4.10 9.74
C ASN A 110 43.25 -2.93 8.78
N SER A 111 43.62 -1.77 9.33
CA SER A 111 44.10 -0.64 8.52
C SER A 111 45.42 -0.94 7.80
N THR A 112 46.16 -1.95 8.28
CA THR A 112 47.36 -2.51 7.64
C THR A 112 47.11 -3.99 7.28
N PRO A 113 46.63 -4.27 6.06
CA PRO A 113 46.30 -5.64 5.64
C PRO A 113 47.50 -6.58 5.67
N GLN A 114 47.23 -7.86 5.95
CA GLN A 114 48.24 -8.92 6.06
C GLN A 114 48.24 -9.87 4.84
N VAL A 115 47.73 -9.36 3.71
CA VAL A 115 47.68 -10.02 2.41
C VAL A 115 48.21 -9.08 1.33
N THR A 116 48.74 -9.64 0.25
CA THR A 116 49.24 -8.84 -0.88
C THR A 116 48.07 -8.28 -1.69
N ALA A 117 48.12 -7.00 -2.03
CA ALA A 117 47.14 -6.39 -2.90
C ALA A 117 47.23 -6.93 -4.34
N THR A 118 46.10 -7.22 -4.95
CA THR A 118 45.95 -7.51 -6.38
C THR A 118 45.15 -6.38 -7.01
N ASN A 119 45.68 -5.73 -8.05
CA ASN A 119 45.08 -4.54 -8.67
C ASN A 119 44.73 -3.42 -7.67
N GLY A 120 45.51 -3.29 -6.58
CA GLY A 120 45.25 -2.32 -5.51
C GLY A 120 44.18 -2.72 -4.49
N TYR A 121 43.63 -3.94 -4.57
CA TYR A 121 42.65 -4.49 -3.63
C TYR A 121 43.20 -5.68 -2.84
N TYR A 122 42.88 -5.74 -1.55
CA TYR A 122 43.26 -6.81 -0.64
C TYR A 122 42.18 -7.89 -0.63
N ARG A 123 42.46 -9.03 -1.26
CA ARG A 123 41.50 -10.12 -1.42
C ARG A 123 41.44 -10.99 -0.15
N VAL A 124 40.24 -11.14 0.41
CA VAL A 124 40.00 -11.92 1.65
C VAL A 124 38.67 -12.68 1.58
N ASN A 125 38.43 -13.60 2.51
CA ASN A 125 37.17 -14.32 2.68
C ASN A 125 36.58 -14.09 4.07
N ILE A 126 35.25 -13.92 4.15
CA ILE A 126 34.52 -13.71 5.40
C ILE A 126 33.35 -14.70 5.46
N ASN A 127 33.36 -15.58 6.46
CA ASN A 127 32.33 -16.60 6.65
C ASN A 127 31.79 -16.58 8.08
N ILE A 128 30.46 -16.47 8.23
CA ILE A 128 29.77 -16.50 9.52
C ILE A 128 28.65 -17.54 9.43
N ASN A 129 28.76 -18.61 10.20
CA ASN A 129 27.85 -19.74 10.08
C ASN A 129 27.29 -20.19 11.42
N ASN A 130 26.02 -20.62 11.46
CA ASN A 130 25.41 -21.38 12.55
C ASN A 130 25.52 -20.72 13.94
N VAL A 131 25.21 -19.43 14.04
CA VAL A 131 25.38 -18.65 15.29
C VAL A 131 24.26 -17.62 15.46
N THR A 132 23.92 -17.34 16.71
CA THR A 132 23.05 -16.21 17.07
C THR A 132 23.89 -15.02 17.53
N LEU A 133 23.71 -13.86 16.91
CA LEU A 133 24.29 -12.58 17.32
C LEU A 133 23.21 -11.73 18.01
N LYS A 134 23.44 -11.37 19.27
CA LYS A 134 22.50 -10.55 20.05
C LYS A 134 23.02 -9.13 20.24
N GLY A 135 22.15 -8.16 20.04
CA GLY A 135 22.42 -6.77 20.38
C GLY A 135 23.45 -6.07 19.49
N LEU A 136 23.44 -6.35 18.18
CA LEU A 136 24.36 -5.66 17.25
C LEU A 136 24.02 -4.17 17.20
N GLN A 137 24.94 -3.33 17.69
CA GLN A 137 24.79 -1.87 17.78
C GLN A 137 25.59 -1.10 16.71
N SER A 138 26.37 -1.78 15.88
CA SER A 138 27.22 -1.18 14.84
C SER A 138 27.22 -2.05 13.59
N ASN A 139 28.18 -1.87 12.68
CA ASN A 139 28.30 -2.72 11.51
C ASN A 139 28.58 -4.18 11.92
N LEU A 140 27.97 -5.13 11.22
CA LEU A 140 28.44 -6.52 11.21
C LEU A 140 29.86 -6.60 10.63
N PHE A 141 30.12 -5.82 9.58
CA PHE A 141 31.40 -5.79 8.89
C PHE A 141 31.76 -4.37 8.48
N TYR A 142 33.03 -3.99 8.71
CA TYR A 142 33.60 -2.73 8.27
C TYR A 142 34.99 -2.92 7.66
N ASP A 143 35.17 -2.42 6.42
CA ASP A 143 36.44 -2.50 5.68
C ASP A 143 37.52 -1.52 6.17
N ASN A 144 37.21 -0.72 7.19
CA ASN A 144 38.10 0.28 7.76
C ASN A 144 38.58 1.33 6.74
N LYS A 145 37.75 1.64 5.73
CA LYS A 145 38.09 2.58 4.62
C LYS A 145 39.33 2.13 3.85
N ILE A 146 39.64 0.83 3.86
CA ILE A 146 40.69 0.20 3.08
C ILE A 146 40.04 -0.58 1.92
N LYS A 147 40.77 -0.69 0.79
CA LYS A 147 40.32 -1.38 -0.42
C LYS A 147 40.34 -2.91 -0.25
N TYR A 148 39.55 -3.43 0.67
CA TYR A 148 39.32 -4.87 0.78
C TYR A 148 38.34 -5.33 -0.31
N CYS A 149 38.70 -6.39 -1.03
CA CYS A 149 37.80 -7.14 -1.91
C CYS A 149 37.48 -8.44 -1.19
N VAL A 150 36.28 -8.55 -0.61
CA VAL A 150 35.86 -9.83 -0.04
C VAL A 150 35.43 -10.74 -1.19
N VAL A 151 36.23 -11.76 -1.47
CA VAL A 151 35.99 -12.69 -2.58
C VAL A 151 34.73 -13.49 -2.30
N ASN A 152 34.63 -14.08 -1.09
CA ASN A 152 33.45 -14.78 -0.61
C ASN A 152 33.00 -14.17 0.72
N PHE A 153 31.83 -13.55 0.73
CA PHE A 153 31.14 -13.09 1.94
C PHE A 153 29.93 -13.99 2.17
N THR A 154 29.98 -14.87 3.17
CA THR A 154 28.93 -15.85 3.44
C THR A 154 28.34 -15.67 4.83
N ILE A 155 27.01 -15.58 4.90
CA ILE A 155 26.21 -15.72 6.11
C ILE A 155 25.26 -16.92 5.90
N ASP A 156 25.40 -17.96 6.72
CA ASP A 156 24.59 -19.17 6.61
C ASP A 156 24.06 -19.63 7.97
N ASN A 157 22.75 -19.81 8.09
CA ASN A 157 22.12 -20.27 9.33
C ASN A 157 22.44 -19.35 10.53
N VAL A 158 22.34 -18.04 10.34
CA VAL A 158 22.62 -17.03 11.37
C VAL A 158 21.34 -16.34 11.81
N VAL A 159 21.20 -16.11 13.11
CA VAL A 159 20.16 -15.22 13.66
C VAL A 159 20.83 -13.97 14.18
N MET A 160 20.42 -12.79 13.69
CA MET A 160 21.03 -11.51 14.06
C MET A 160 19.96 -10.54 14.56
N GLN A 161 20.09 -10.17 15.83
CA GLN A 161 19.28 -9.12 16.43
C GLN A 161 20.02 -7.79 16.33
N LEU A 162 19.46 -6.87 15.55
CA LEU A 162 19.92 -5.49 15.49
C LEU A 162 19.34 -4.71 16.69
N ALA A 163 20.15 -3.83 17.28
CA ALA A 163 19.78 -3.04 18.46
C ALA A 163 19.93 -1.53 18.23
N THR A 164 19.20 -0.74 19.04
CA THR A 164 19.25 0.72 19.06
C THR A 164 20.68 1.25 19.27
N ALA A 165 21.17 2.08 18.36
CA ALA A 165 22.49 2.71 18.48
C ALA A 165 22.60 4.06 17.73
N SER A 166 23.82 4.59 17.66
CA SER A 166 24.22 5.74 16.83
C SER A 166 23.93 5.52 15.33
N GLU A 167 23.91 6.60 14.55
CA GLU A 167 23.75 6.53 13.09
C GLU A 167 24.86 5.67 12.48
N ILE A 168 24.49 4.63 11.72
CA ILE A 168 25.41 3.83 10.92
C ILE A 168 24.95 3.87 9.48
N GLU A 169 25.89 3.89 8.54
CA GLU A 169 25.52 3.96 7.13
C GLU A 169 25.06 2.59 6.58
N GLY A 170 25.58 1.47 7.08
CA GLY A 170 25.04 0.16 6.72
C GLY A 170 25.44 -0.97 7.63
N VAL A 171 24.68 -2.06 7.65
CA VAL A 171 25.00 -3.25 8.48
C VAL A 171 26.29 -3.90 7.98
N ILE A 172 26.44 -4.00 6.66
CA ILE A 172 27.67 -4.45 5.99
C ILE A 172 28.24 -3.28 5.20
N ALA A 173 29.40 -2.77 5.61
CA ALA A 173 29.92 -1.51 5.09
C ALA A 173 31.32 -1.65 4.49
N PHE A 174 31.38 -1.59 3.16
CA PHE A 174 32.61 -1.38 2.40
C PHE A 174 32.70 0.10 1.98
N LYS A 175 33.53 0.90 2.65
CA LYS A 175 33.69 2.33 2.36
C LYS A 175 34.61 2.61 1.19
N LYS A 176 35.60 1.77 0.93
CA LYS A 176 36.46 1.85 -0.26
C LYS A 176 36.58 0.53 -1.00
N GLY A 177 36.28 -0.58 -0.32
CA GLY A 177 36.29 -1.92 -0.88
C GLY A 177 34.98 -2.33 -1.55
N GLY A 178 34.78 -3.64 -1.59
CA GLY A 178 33.54 -4.28 -2.00
C GLY A 178 33.66 -5.79 -1.94
N TYR A 179 32.72 -6.48 -2.61
CA TYR A 179 32.65 -7.94 -2.62
C TYR A 179 32.49 -8.50 -4.03
N LYS A 180 32.98 -9.71 -4.26
CA LYS A 180 32.76 -10.45 -5.52
C LYS A 180 31.54 -11.37 -5.41
N ASP A 181 31.59 -12.33 -4.49
CA ASP A 181 30.53 -13.30 -4.23
C ASP A 181 29.94 -13.05 -2.83
N PHE A 182 28.67 -12.70 -2.78
CA PHE A 182 27.93 -12.39 -1.57
C PHE A 182 26.75 -13.33 -1.41
N THR A 183 26.67 -14.01 -0.27
CA THR A 183 25.62 -14.99 0.02
C THR A 183 25.09 -14.80 1.44
N ILE A 184 23.79 -14.61 1.54
CA ILE A 184 23.04 -14.78 2.80
C ILE A 184 21.99 -15.86 2.55
N LYS A 185 21.99 -16.89 3.38
CA LYS A 185 20.99 -17.95 3.28
C LYS A 185 20.60 -18.54 4.63
N ASN A 186 19.39 -19.10 4.70
CA ASN A 186 18.86 -19.75 5.90
C ASN A 186 18.96 -18.88 7.16
N SER A 187 18.93 -17.55 7.00
CA SER A 187 19.31 -16.63 8.06
C SER A 187 18.18 -15.67 8.38
N THR A 188 18.16 -15.22 9.62
CA THR A 188 17.20 -14.24 10.14
C THR A 188 17.94 -13.00 10.58
N VAL A 189 17.52 -11.83 10.09
CA VAL A 189 17.98 -10.55 10.62
C VAL A 189 16.76 -9.75 11.05
N TYR A 190 16.73 -9.34 12.32
CA TYR A 190 15.54 -8.69 12.85
C TYR A 190 15.85 -7.60 13.84
N GLY A 191 14.83 -6.76 14.05
CA GLY A 191 14.88 -5.62 14.93
C GLY A 191 15.46 -4.40 14.23
N ASN A 192 15.00 -3.21 14.64
CA ASN A 192 15.62 -1.94 14.30
C ASN A 192 15.08 -0.84 15.22
N ASN A 193 15.99 0.05 15.63
CA ASN A 193 15.78 1.37 16.23
C ASN A 193 17.07 2.18 15.99
N TYR A 194 17.80 1.92 14.90
CA TYR A 194 18.94 2.76 14.51
C TYR A 194 18.39 4.15 14.23
N LYS A 195 18.98 5.19 14.85
CA LYS A 195 18.56 6.58 14.61
C LYS A 195 18.58 6.96 13.13
N LYS A 196 19.44 6.29 12.34
CA LYS A 196 19.51 6.34 10.88
C LYS A 196 20.33 5.15 10.37
N LEU A 197 19.75 4.29 9.53
CA LEU A 197 20.44 3.25 8.77
C LEU A 197 20.20 3.54 7.28
N LYS A 198 21.25 3.71 6.46
CA LYS A 198 21.09 4.11 5.04
C LYS A 198 20.93 2.92 4.09
N SER A 199 21.59 1.80 4.38
CA SER A 199 21.45 0.59 3.56
C SER A 199 21.74 -0.65 4.39
N PHE A 200 21.25 -1.81 3.98
CA PHE A 200 21.68 -3.07 4.59
C PHE A 200 23.13 -3.37 4.18
N VAL A 201 23.44 -3.19 2.90
CA VAL A 201 24.80 -3.34 2.33
C VAL A 201 25.25 -2.07 1.60
N ILE A 202 26.50 -1.67 1.78
CA ILE A 202 27.15 -0.62 0.99
C ILE A 202 28.45 -1.16 0.41
N SER A 203 28.61 -1.09 -0.92
CA SER A 203 29.83 -1.42 -1.65
C SER A 203 30.25 -0.31 -2.61
N LYS A 204 31.56 -0.07 -2.78
CA LYS A 204 32.08 0.95 -3.71
C LYS A 204 32.90 0.41 -4.87
N GLY A 205 33.48 -0.78 -4.75
CA GLY A 205 34.22 -1.41 -5.84
C GLY A 205 33.37 -2.37 -6.68
N ASN A 206 33.86 -2.66 -7.89
CA ASN A 206 33.27 -3.60 -8.85
C ASN A 206 34.31 -4.62 -9.37
N LEU A 207 33.83 -5.60 -10.13
CA LEU A 207 34.60 -6.76 -10.61
C LEU A 207 35.84 -6.36 -11.42
N GLN A 208 35.69 -5.34 -12.29
CA GLN A 208 36.76 -4.82 -13.12
C GLN A 208 37.84 -4.14 -12.26
N GLU A 209 37.44 -3.32 -11.29
CA GLU A 209 38.36 -2.69 -10.34
C GLU A 209 39.14 -3.71 -9.51
N PHE A 210 38.51 -4.83 -9.18
CA PHE A 210 39.17 -5.92 -8.45
C PHE A 210 40.16 -6.71 -9.32
N GLY A 211 40.19 -6.49 -10.64
CA GLY A 211 41.12 -7.14 -11.57
C GLY A 211 40.68 -8.52 -12.05
N TYR A 212 39.36 -8.76 -12.13
CA TYR A 212 38.77 -9.99 -12.68
C TYR A 212 38.37 -9.79 -14.15
N ASP A 213 38.24 -10.90 -14.90
CA ASP A 213 37.85 -10.87 -16.30
C ASP A 213 36.32 -10.84 -16.44
N ILE A 214 35.75 -9.65 -16.63
CA ILE A 214 34.29 -9.42 -16.74
C ILE A 214 33.63 -10.14 -17.92
N THR A 215 34.39 -10.77 -18.82
CA THR A 215 33.87 -11.61 -19.90
C THR A 215 33.69 -13.07 -19.50
N LYS A 216 34.30 -13.49 -18.38
CA LYS A 216 34.29 -14.87 -17.88
C LYS A 216 33.76 -15.00 -16.45
N GLU A 217 33.84 -13.92 -15.69
CA GLU A 217 33.53 -13.86 -14.27
C GLU A 217 32.35 -12.91 -14.03
N MET A 218 31.61 -13.17 -12.95
CA MET A 218 30.42 -12.41 -12.56
C MET A 218 30.52 -12.01 -11.09
N HIS A 219 29.86 -10.91 -10.72
CA HIS A 219 29.41 -10.70 -9.36
C HIS A 219 28.26 -11.67 -9.06
N ASN A 220 28.29 -12.35 -7.93
CA ASN A 220 27.20 -13.21 -7.49
C ASN A 220 26.58 -12.63 -6.22
N VAL A 221 25.30 -12.29 -6.27
CA VAL A 221 24.52 -11.78 -5.14
C VAL A 221 23.41 -12.78 -4.85
N THR A 222 23.51 -13.47 -3.73
CA THR A 222 22.58 -14.55 -3.34
C THR A 222 21.87 -14.22 -2.03
N TYR A 223 20.55 -14.19 -2.08
CA TYR A 223 19.66 -14.20 -0.93
C TYR A 223 18.73 -15.40 -1.07
N LEU A 224 18.87 -16.40 -0.21
CA LEU A 224 18.10 -17.65 -0.32
C LEU A 224 17.51 -18.07 1.02
N SER A 225 16.18 -18.15 1.10
CA SER A 225 15.49 -18.67 2.30
C SER A 225 15.87 -17.90 3.57
N ASN A 226 15.73 -16.57 3.53
CA ASN A 226 16.01 -15.69 4.67
C ASN A 226 14.74 -15.03 5.19
N THR A 227 14.77 -14.60 6.46
CA THR A 227 13.71 -13.81 7.08
C THR A 227 14.27 -12.49 7.62
N PHE A 228 13.88 -11.38 7.01
CA PHE A 228 14.24 -10.02 7.41
C PHE A 228 13.03 -9.34 8.04
N VAL A 229 13.15 -8.84 9.28
CA VAL A 229 12.01 -8.25 10.00
C VAL A 229 12.40 -6.91 10.64
N ASN A 230 11.66 -5.86 10.31
CA ASN A 230 11.88 -4.49 10.80
C ASN A 230 13.22 -3.86 10.35
N VAL A 231 13.92 -4.42 9.36
CA VAL A 231 15.22 -3.89 8.90
C VAL A 231 15.01 -2.69 7.97
N LEU A 232 15.57 -1.51 8.27
CA LEU A 232 15.35 -0.24 7.54
C LEU A 232 13.91 0.35 7.64
N ALA A 233 13.08 -0.13 8.57
CA ALA A 233 11.66 0.25 8.68
C ALA A 233 11.36 1.76 8.87
N GLU A 234 12.23 2.52 9.54
CA GLU A 234 11.96 3.93 9.89
C GLU A 234 12.59 4.96 8.93
N THR A 235 13.28 4.51 7.88
CA THR A 235 14.07 5.38 7.00
C THR A 235 13.42 5.54 5.64
N SER A 236 12.65 6.60 5.46
CA SER A 236 12.09 7.00 4.16
C SER A 236 13.21 7.34 3.17
N GLY A 237 13.20 6.73 1.98
CA GLY A 237 14.09 7.07 0.85
C GLY A 237 15.47 6.41 0.85
N GLU A 238 15.69 5.41 1.69
CA GLU A 238 16.97 4.68 1.80
C GLU A 238 16.87 3.28 1.18
N SER A 239 17.87 2.87 0.40
CA SER A 239 17.86 1.63 -0.40
C SER A 239 18.39 0.41 0.36
N TRP A 240 17.87 -0.80 0.09
CA TRP A 240 18.41 -2.05 0.66
C TRP A 240 19.90 -2.22 0.39
N ALA A 241 20.37 -1.89 -0.82
CA ALA A 241 21.78 -1.90 -1.19
C ALA A 241 22.23 -0.58 -1.85
N ASN A 242 23.49 -0.23 -1.63
CA ASN A 242 24.17 0.87 -2.31
C ASN A 242 25.50 0.34 -2.85
N ASP A 243 25.40 -0.42 -3.93
CA ASP A 243 26.53 -1.11 -4.54
C ASP A 243 27.07 -0.35 -5.77
N GLY A 244 28.39 -0.21 -5.85
CA GLY A 244 29.08 0.47 -6.95
C GLY A 244 29.03 -0.25 -8.30
N PHE A 245 28.28 -1.35 -8.40
CA PHE A 245 28.08 -2.16 -9.61
C PHE A 245 26.60 -2.31 -10.00
N VAL A 246 25.70 -1.53 -9.38
CA VAL A 246 24.28 -1.50 -9.76
C VAL A 246 24.15 -1.14 -11.24
N GLY A 247 23.33 -1.89 -11.98
CA GLY A 247 23.13 -1.71 -13.42
C GLY A 247 24.19 -2.36 -14.32
N GLU A 248 25.26 -2.93 -13.78
CA GLU A 248 26.32 -3.57 -14.58
C GLU A 248 25.88 -4.91 -15.21
N PRO A 249 26.35 -5.25 -16.43
CA PRO A 249 25.91 -6.45 -17.16
C PRO A 249 26.48 -7.76 -16.60
N TYR A 250 27.53 -7.70 -15.79
CA TYR A 250 28.26 -8.85 -15.24
C TYR A 250 27.84 -9.19 -13.79
N VAL A 251 26.56 -9.01 -13.47
CA VAL A 251 25.98 -9.34 -12.16
C VAL A 251 24.94 -10.46 -12.29
N ASN A 252 24.99 -11.40 -11.35
CA ASN A 252 24.07 -12.51 -11.20
C ASN A 252 23.33 -12.40 -9.87
N TYR A 253 22.03 -12.12 -9.94
CA TYR A 253 21.13 -12.05 -8.80
C TYR A 253 20.37 -13.35 -8.65
N ASN A 254 20.54 -14.00 -7.50
CA ASN A 254 19.82 -15.19 -7.09
C ASN A 254 19.05 -14.90 -5.80
N ILE A 255 17.78 -14.52 -5.94
CA ILE A 255 16.97 -13.96 -4.85
C ILE A 255 15.69 -14.77 -4.75
N GLN A 256 15.69 -15.79 -3.90
CA GLN A 256 14.58 -16.75 -3.86
C GLN A 256 14.15 -17.08 -2.44
N LYS A 257 12.84 -17.26 -2.27
CA LYS A 257 12.22 -17.77 -1.05
C LYS A 257 12.51 -16.93 0.19
N ASN A 258 12.75 -15.63 0.05
CA ASN A 258 13.02 -14.76 1.19
C ASN A 258 11.75 -14.07 1.66
N ILE A 259 11.72 -13.68 2.93
CA ILE A 259 10.68 -12.84 3.51
C ILE A 259 11.32 -11.52 3.96
N TRP A 260 10.86 -10.41 3.41
CA TRP A 260 11.08 -9.06 3.93
C TRP A 260 9.79 -8.56 4.54
N TYR A 261 9.79 -8.35 5.85
CA TYR A 261 8.61 -7.91 6.59
C TYR A 261 8.88 -6.64 7.37
N ASN A 262 8.10 -5.61 7.07
CA ASN A 262 8.32 -4.25 7.54
C ASN A 262 9.76 -3.80 7.33
N CYS A 263 10.30 -4.06 6.14
CA CYS A 263 11.62 -3.59 5.78
C CYS A 263 11.54 -2.24 5.07
N GLY A 264 12.70 -1.64 4.74
CA GLY A 264 12.75 -0.39 3.97
C GLY A 264 11.92 -0.46 2.67
N ILE A 265 11.64 0.70 2.08
CA ILE A 265 10.93 0.82 0.80
C ILE A 265 11.86 0.55 -0.40
N ASP A 266 11.31 0.30 -1.59
CA ASP A 266 12.07 0.01 -2.82
C ASP A 266 13.12 -1.12 -2.59
N LEU A 267 12.71 -2.26 -2.02
CA LEU A 267 13.62 -3.33 -1.57
C LEU A 267 14.40 -3.95 -2.71
N VAL A 268 13.69 -4.58 -3.65
CA VAL A 268 14.35 -5.29 -4.76
C VAL A 268 14.87 -4.26 -5.73
N ILE A 269 14.07 -3.25 -6.04
CA ILE A 269 14.45 -2.12 -6.89
C ILE A 269 15.77 -1.49 -6.40
N GLY A 270 15.92 -1.27 -5.10
CA GLY A 270 17.12 -0.74 -4.49
C GLY A 270 18.31 -1.71 -4.51
N LEU A 271 18.05 -3.01 -4.50
CA LEU A 271 19.08 -4.05 -4.57
C LEU A 271 19.65 -4.20 -5.99
N VAL A 272 18.80 -4.21 -7.02
CA VAL A 272 19.22 -4.46 -8.41
C VAL A 272 19.39 -3.20 -9.26
N GLY A 273 18.77 -2.08 -8.87
CA GLY A 273 18.67 -0.82 -9.62
C GLY A 273 17.38 -0.71 -10.46
N LYS A 274 16.96 0.53 -10.78
CA LYS A 274 15.80 0.79 -11.67
C LYS A 274 16.11 0.49 -13.14
N ASP A 275 17.34 0.76 -13.59
CA ASP A 275 17.79 0.58 -14.98
C ASP A 275 18.78 -0.59 -15.10
N ILE A 276 18.30 -1.82 -14.92
CA ILE A 276 19.15 -3.01 -14.94
C ILE A 276 19.57 -3.31 -16.38
N ALA A 277 20.87 -3.52 -16.61
CA ALA A 277 21.35 -3.99 -17.91
C ALA A 277 20.58 -5.25 -18.36
N PRO A 278 20.05 -5.29 -19.60
CA PRO A 278 19.28 -6.43 -20.11
C PRO A 278 19.98 -7.79 -20.03
N THR A 279 21.31 -7.78 -19.92
CA THR A 279 22.16 -8.97 -19.87
C THR A 279 22.44 -9.49 -18.46
N ALA A 280 22.07 -8.76 -17.40
CA ALA A 280 22.21 -9.23 -16.03
C ALA A 280 21.32 -10.46 -15.79
N LYS A 281 21.86 -11.47 -15.09
CA LYS A 281 21.11 -12.70 -14.79
C LYS A 281 20.28 -12.52 -13.55
N LYS A 282 19.00 -12.84 -13.65
CA LYS A 282 18.01 -12.69 -12.58
C LYS A 282 17.31 -14.02 -12.35
N LEU A 283 17.41 -14.54 -11.14
CA LEU A 283 16.63 -15.69 -10.69
C LEU A 283 15.87 -15.27 -9.44
N PHE A 284 14.62 -14.87 -9.66
CA PHE A 284 13.66 -14.52 -8.62
C PHE A 284 12.59 -15.60 -8.53
N ALA A 285 12.20 -15.96 -7.31
CA ALA A 285 11.12 -16.90 -7.09
C ALA A 285 10.61 -16.83 -5.65
N LYS A 286 9.28 -16.77 -5.48
CA LYS A 286 8.58 -17.00 -4.21
C LYS A 286 9.06 -16.12 -3.06
N ASN A 287 9.36 -14.86 -3.34
CA ASN A 287 9.72 -13.89 -2.30
C ASN A 287 8.47 -13.23 -1.71
N THR A 288 8.61 -12.63 -0.53
CA THR A 288 7.58 -11.84 0.15
C THR A 288 8.12 -10.46 0.48
N TYR A 289 7.36 -9.42 0.14
CA TYR A 289 7.73 -8.02 0.37
C TYR A 289 6.59 -7.31 1.10
N TYR A 290 6.81 -6.98 2.35
CA TYR A 290 5.89 -6.26 3.20
C TYR A 290 6.61 -5.05 3.79
N ALA A 291 6.03 -3.86 3.63
CA ALA A 291 6.60 -2.61 4.14
C ALA A 291 5.51 -1.73 4.77
N ALA A 292 5.91 -0.85 5.68
CA ALA A 292 5.01 0.18 6.19
C ALA A 292 4.69 1.19 5.09
N ASP A 293 3.41 1.44 4.88
CA ASP A 293 2.90 2.54 4.08
C ASP A 293 3.41 3.86 4.68
N GLU A 294 4.07 4.68 3.86
CA GLU A 294 4.74 5.91 4.31
C GLU A 294 3.78 6.93 4.96
N ASN A 295 2.50 6.84 4.62
CA ASN A 295 1.47 7.80 5.00
C ASN A 295 0.67 7.37 6.23
N SER A 296 0.40 6.07 6.36
CA SER A 296 -0.42 5.50 7.44
C SER A 296 0.39 4.72 8.49
N GLY A 297 1.63 4.34 8.16
CA GLY A 297 2.45 3.45 9.00
C GLY A 297 1.92 2.01 9.08
N VAL A 298 0.87 1.69 8.34
CA VAL A 298 0.29 0.34 8.27
C VAL A 298 1.17 -0.52 7.38
N ILE A 299 1.56 -1.71 7.85
CA ILE A 299 2.34 -2.66 7.07
C ILE A 299 1.42 -3.29 6.02
N LYS A 300 1.82 -3.24 4.74
CA LYS A 300 1.06 -3.76 3.60
C LYS A 300 1.95 -4.58 2.67
N ASP A 301 1.31 -5.41 1.84
CA ASP A 301 1.94 -6.07 0.71
C ASP A 301 2.51 -5.03 -0.27
N GLN A 302 3.68 -5.33 -0.85
CA GLN A 302 4.39 -4.51 -1.83
C GLN A 302 4.65 -5.27 -3.14
N ALA A 303 3.93 -6.36 -3.40
CA ALA A 303 4.11 -7.18 -4.59
C ALA A 303 3.92 -6.38 -5.90
N VAL A 304 3.00 -5.41 -5.92
CA VAL A 304 2.74 -4.60 -7.12
C VAL A 304 3.92 -3.69 -7.42
N GLU A 305 4.43 -3.00 -6.41
CA GLU A 305 5.56 -2.09 -6.48
C GLU A 305 6.83 -2.84 -6.89
N GLU A 306 7.11 -3.98 -6.27
CA GLU A 306 8.32 -4.77 -6.52
C GLU A 306 8.26 -5.56 -7.84
N SER A 307 7.07 -5.75 -8.43
CA SER A 307 6.91 -6.49 -9.71
C SER A 307 7.65 -5.86 -10.90
N VAL A 308 8.06 -4.59 -10.80
CA VAL A 308 8.92 -3.94 -11.80
C VAL A 308 10.33 -4.54 -11.83
N ALA A 309 10.83 -5.05 -10.70
CA ALA A 309 12.14 -5.66 -10.57
C ALA A 309 12.08 -7.19 -10.46
N ASP A 310 11.18 -7.71 -9.62
CA ASP A 310 10.88 -9.14 -9.47
C ASP A 310 9.76 -9.55 -10.46
N THR A 311 10.18 -9.90 -11.68
CA THR A 311 9.26 -10.26 -12.77
C THR A 311 8.90 -11.76 -12.81
N SER A 312 9.12 -12.48 -11.71
CA SER A 312 8.85 -13.92 -11.59
C SER A 312 7.37 -14.29 -11.74
N ASN A 313 6.47 -13.32 -11.52
CA ASN A 313 5.01 -13.51 -11.40
C ASN A 313 4.60 -14.47 -10.28
N ASP A 314 5.46 -14.69 -9.29
CA ASP A 314 5.22 -15.67 -8.23
C ASP A 314 5.51 -15.15 -6.81
N ILE A 315 5.54 -13.83 -6.66
CA ILE A 315 5.59 -13.10 -5.37
C ILE A 315 4.42 -13.56 -4.48
N LEU A 316 4.69 -13.75 -3.19
CA LEU A 316 3.72 -14.22 -2.20
C LEU A 316 3.11 -13.04 -1.43
N THR A 317 1.79 -12.91 -1.49
CA THR A 317 1.04 -11.72 -1.09
C THR A 317 0.32 -11.82 0.25
N THR A 318 0.26 -12.99 0.90
CA THR A 318 -0.37 -13.12 2.24
C THR A 318 0.57 -12.66 3.35
N ASP A 319 0.04 -12.03 4.39
CA ASP A 319 0.81 -11.69 5.60
C ASP A 319 1.32 -13.00 6.25
N PRO A 320 2.65 -13.15 6.46
CA PRO A 320 3.23 -14.30 7.17
C PRO A 320 2.61 -14.57 8.55
N THR A 321 2.04 -13.54 9.19
CA THR A 321 1.38 -13.58 10.49
C THR A 321 2.23 -14.27 11.55
N PHE A 322 3.44 -13.73 11.74
CA PHE A 322 4.44 -14.27 12.67
C PHE A 322 3.91 -14.42 14.10
N ALA A 323 4.33 -15.49 14.77
CA ALA A 323 3.87 -15.85 16.11
C ALA A 323 4.14 -14.75 17.17
N ASP A 324 5.37 -14.24 17.26
CA ASP A 324 5.73 -13.18 18.21
C ASP A 324 6.99 -12.41 17.76
N ILE A 325 6.78 -11.40 16.92
CA ILE A 325 7.83 -10.52 16.41
C ILE A 325 8.64 -9.85 17.54
N ALA A 326 7.98 -9.48 18.65
CA ALA A 326 8.61 -8.71 19.72
C ALA A 326 9.68 -9.52 20.47
N ASN A 327 9.46 -10.85 20.57
CA ASN A 327 10.39 -11.77 21.21
C ASN A 327 11.31 -12.49 20.20
N GLY A 328 11.27 -12.14 18.92
CA GLY A 328 12.09 -12.75 17.88
C GLY A 328 11.63 -14.15 17.47
N ASP A 329 10.35 -14.46 17.69
CA ASP A 329 9.71 -15.68 17.22
C ASP A 329 8.97 -15.41 15.91
N PHE A 330 9.54 -15.92 14.82
CA PHE A 330 9.05 -15.69 13.46
C PHE A 330 8.36 -16.91 12.87
N HIS A 331 7.89 -17.86 13.69
CA HIS A 331 7.12 -18.99 13.17
C HIS A 331 5.93 -18.50 12.33
N LEU A 332 5.81 -19.06 11.12
CA LEU A 332 4.78 -18.68 10.16
C LEU A 332 3.40 -19.15 10.60
N HIS A 333 2.35 -18.44 10.20
CA HIS A 333 1.00 -18.96 10.29
C HIS A 333 0.81 -20.11 9.30
N ALA A 334 0.19 -21.22 9.74
CA ALA A 334 0.03 -22.44 8.94
C ALA A 334 -0.83 -22.26 7.68
N GLY A 335 -1.65 -21.21 7.64
CA GLY A 335 -2.48 -20.83 6.49
C GLY A 335 -1.81 -19.92 5.47
N SER A 336 -0.62 -19.40 5.76
CA SER A 336 0.09 -18.44 4.90
C SER A 336 0.66 -19.09 3.64
N LEU A 337 0.83 -18.31 2.57
CA LEU A 337 1.51 -18.79 1.35
C LEU A 337 2.97 -19.13 1.60
N GLN A 338 3.61 -18.44 2.55
CA GLN A 338 4.99 -18.70 2.96
C GLN A 338 5.12 -20.11 3.55
N ALA A 339 4.16 -20.54 4.37
CA ALA A 339 4.07 -21.92 4.83
C ALA A 339 3.79 -22.89 3.65
N LYS A 340 2.90 -22.55 2.71
CA LYS A 340 2.60 -23.39 1.53
C LYS A 340 3.83 -23.65 0.65
N PHE A 341 4.62 -22.61 0.39
CA PHE A 341 5.78 -22.67 -0.51
C PHE A 341 7.12 -22.85 0.21
N GLN A 342 7.10 -22.96 1.54
CA GLN A 342 8.27 -23.19 2.39
C GLN A 342 9.33 -22.10 2.17
N THR A 343 8.95 -20.85 2.40
CA THR A 343 9.79 -19.66 2.24
C THR A 343 10.13 -19.00 3.57
N GLY A 344 11.18 -18.19 3.60
CA GLY A 344 11.80 -17.66 4.80
C GLY A 344 12.95 -18.53 5.31
N ASP A 345 13.54 -18.12 6.44
CA ASP A 345 14.49 -18.94 7.18
C ASP A 345 13.82 -20.27 7.60
N PRO A 346 14.36 -21.44 7.19
CA PRO A 346 13.78 -22.75 7.47
C PRO A 346 13.50 -23.03 8.95
N ARG A 347 14.17 -22.33 9.87
CA ARG A 347 13.92 -22.44 11.32
C ARG A 347 12.50 -22.06 11.72
N TRP A 348 11.85 -21.20 10.96
CA TRP A 348 10.53 -20.65 11.28
C TRP A 348 9.39 -21.21 10.42
N VAL A 349 9.73 -22.03 9.43
CA VAL A 349 8.75 -22.59 8.50
C VAL A 349 7.92 -23.66 9.20
N VAL A 350 6.60 -23.59 9.04
CA VAL A 350 5.65 -24.57 9.58
C VAL A 350 5.00 -25.39 8.48
N ALA A 351 4.35 -26.48 8.85
CA ALA A 351 3.54 -27.27 7.92
C ALA A 351 2.29 -26.49 7.49
N TYR A 352 2.06 -26.43 6.17
CA TYR A 352 0.88 -25.78 5.61
C TYR A 352 -0.42 -26.53 5.95
N SER A 353 -1.49 -25.78 6.20
CA SER A 353 -2.84 -26.31 6.41
C SER A 353 -3.86 -25.58 5.52
N ALA A 354 -4.39 -26.27 4.51
CA ALA A 354 -5.43 -25.72 3.63
C ALA A 354 -6.71 -25.32 4.40
N ALA A 355 -7.00 -26.00 5.52
CA ALA A 355 -8.14 -25.65 6.38
C ALA A 355 -7.97 -24.31 7.11
N GLN A 356 -6.74 -23.80 7.23
CA GLN A 356 -6.41 -22.52 7.86
C GLN A 356 -6.01 -21.47 6.83
N ALA A 357 -6.14 -21.75 5.53
CA ALA A 357 -5.67 -20.89 4.46
C ALA A 357 -6.11 -19.44 4.67
N LEU A 358 -5.14 -18.53 4.65
CA LEU A 358 -5.42 -17.10 4.68
C LEU A 358 -5.90 -16.67 3.28
N PRO A 359 -6.89 -15.76 3.21
CA PRO A 359 -7.30 -15.19 1.93
C PRO A 359 -6.12 -14.44 1.30
N ALA A 360 -5.87 -14.70 0.02
CA ALA A 360 -4.88 -14.00 -0.78
C ALA A 360 -5.57 -13.14 -1.83
N ASP A 361 -5.20 -11.87 -1.91
CA ASP A 361 -5.78 -10.94 -2.86
C ASP A 361 -5.28 -11.22 -4.27
N ILE A 362 -6.15 -11.00 -5.25
CA ILE A 362 -5.85 -11.14 -6.66
C ILE A 362 -5.80 -9.76 -7.29
N VAL A 363 -4.66 -9.41 -7.88
CA VAL A 363 -4.51 -8.21 -8.72
C VAL A 363 -4.26 -8.64 -10.17
N LEU A 364 -5.22 -8.39 -11.05
CA LEU A 364 -5.09 -8.61 -12.48
C LEU A 364 -4.80 -7.29 -13.19
N ASN A 365 -3.57 -7.13 -13.68
CA ASN A 365 -3.17 -5.97 -14.47
C ASN A 365 -3.16 -6.31 -15.97
N LEU A 366 -4.28 -6.07 -16.66
CA LEU A 366 -4.46 -6.47 -18.06
C LEU A 366 -4.10 -5.32 -19.01
N LYS A 367 -2.87 -5.35 -19.53
CA LYS A 367 -2.32 -4.29 -20.39
C LYS A 367 -2.85 -4.29 -21.83
N VAL A 368 -3.51 -5.36 -22.27
CA VAL A 368 -4.05 -5.55 -23.62
C VAL A 368 -5.37 -6.30 -23.56
N ALA A 369 -6.09 -6.34 -24.69
CA ALA A 369 -7.31 -7.11 -24.85
C ALA A 369 -7.13 -8.59 -24.43
N ASP A 370 -8.04 -9.10 -23.60
CA ASP A 370 -7.96 -10.45 -23.04
C ASP A 370 -9.34 -10.97 -22.58
N ASP A 371 -9.42 -12.24 -22.18
CA ASP A 371 -10.57 -12.83 -21.50
C ASP A 371 -10.39 -12.76 -19.98
N ILE A 372 -11.17 -11.89 -19.33
CA ILE A 372 -11.11 -11.66 -17.89
C ILE A 372 -11.45 -12.95 -17.13
N THR A 373 -12.38 -13.77 -17.62
CA THR A 373 -12.76 -15.02 -16.99
C THR A 373 -11.58 -15.98 -16.95
N ASP A 374 -10.91 -16.20 -18.08
CA ASP A 374 -9.77 -17.13 -18.15
C ASP A 374 -8.60 -16.66 -17.27
N ARG A 375 -8.31 -15.35 -17.28
CA ARG A 375 -7.25 -14.76 -16.46
C ARG A 375 -7.55 -14.85 -14.96
N LEU A 376 -8.79 -14.60 -14.56
CA LEU A 376 -9.20 -14.70 -13.18
C LEU A 376 -9.18 -16.15 -12.69
N GLU A 377 -9.72 -17.09 -13.46
CA GLU A 377 -9.70 -18.51 -13.10
C GLU A 377 -8.28 -19.08 -13.03
N ALA A 378 -7.37 -18.63 -13.91
CA ALA A 378 -5.96 -18.98 -13.82
C ALA A 378 -5.31 -18.46 -12.54
N ALA A 379 -5.60 -17.20 -12.14
CA ALA A 379 -5.09 -16.63 -10.90
C ALA A 379 -5.64 -17.34 -9.66
N LYS A 380 -6.95 -17.62 -9.63
CA LYS A 380 -7.62 -18.32 -8.52
C LYS A 380 -7.01 -19.69 -8.22
N ARG A 381 -6.56 -20.44 -9.23
CA ARG A 381 -5.92 -21.76 -9.05
C ARG A 381 -4.64 -21.74 -8.23
N SER A 382 -4.01 -20.57 -8.06
CA SER A 382 -2.79 -20.42 -7.26
C SER A 382 -3.08 -20.42 -5.75
N PHE A 383 -4.33 -20.18 -5.36
CA PHE A 383 -4.72 -19.91 -3.98
C PHE A 383 -5.81 -20.89 -3.51
N ASP A 384 -5.69 -21.36 -2.28
CA ASP A 384 -6.72 -22.20 -1.67
C ASP A 384 -7.90 -21.36 -1.14
N LYS A 385 -7.65 -20.07 -0.88
CA LYS A 385 -8.63 -19.08 -0.47
C LYS A 385 -8.32 -17.73 -1.11
N VAL A 386 -9.32 -17.13 -1.74
CA VAL A 386 -9.21 -15.86 -2.45
C VAL A 386 -9.78 -14.75 -1.55
N GLY A 387 -9.02 -13.67 -1.41
CA GLY A 387 -9.43 -12.45 -0.73
C GLY A 387 -10.11 -11.49 -1.70
N ASP A 388 -9.59 -10.26 -1.73
CA ASP A 388 -10.10 -9.19 -2.58
C ASP A 388 -9.67 -9.38 -4.03
N ILE A 389 -10.48 -8.89 -4.97
CA ILE A 389 -10.21 -8.98 -6.41
C ILE A 389 -10.10 -7.58 -6.98
N THR A 390 -8.91 -7.24 -7.48
CA THR A 390 -8.65 -6.00 -8.23
C THR A 390 -8.36 -6.32 -9.69
N ILE A 391 -9.06 -5.65 -10.60
CA ILE A 391 -8.90 -5.78 -12.05
C ILE A 391 -8.61 -4.40 -12.63
N LEU A 392 -7.40 -4.24 -13.15
CA LEU A 392 -6.93 -3.01 -13.80
C LEU A 392 -6.92 -3.24 -15.31
N LEU A 393 -7.70 -2.45 -16.02
CA LEU A 393 -7.88 -2.52 -17.47
C LEU A 393 -7.14 -1.39 -18.16
N ALA A 394 -6.56 -1.69 -19.33
CA ALA A 394 -5.95 -0.69 -20.18
C ALA A 394 -7.02 0.21 -20.83
N GLU A 395 -6.65 1.48 -21.03
CA GLU A 395 -7.48 2.49 -21.66
C GLU A 395 -7.98 2.04 -23.04
N GLY A 396 -9.29 2.17 -23.29
CA GLY A 396 -9.95 1.86 -24.57
C GLY A 396 -9.85 0.40 -25.04
N ALA A 397 -9.20 -0.49 -24.29
CA ALA A 397 -9.04 -1.88 -24.65
C ALA A 397 -10.36 -2.66 -24.53
N LYS A 398 -10.48 -3.76 -25.30
CA LYS A 398 -11.67 -4.59 -25.38
C LYS A 398 -11.44 -5.93 -24.70
N TYR A 399 -12.29 -6.26 -23.75
CA TYR A 399 -12.20 -7.47 -22.94
C TYR A 399 -13.44 -8.34 -23.13
N MET A 400 -13.29 -9.63 -22.89
CA MET A 400 -14.41 -10.57 -22.81
C MET A 400 -14.61 -11.03 -21.38
N ILE A 401 -15.87 -11.29 -21.03
CA ILE A 401 -16.23 -12.00 -19.82
C ILE A 401 -17.30 -13.04 -20.16
N THR A 402 -17.08 -14.27 -19.70
CA THR A 402 -17.94 -15.41 -20.03
C THR A 402 -18.60 -16.03 -18.81
N GLN A 403 -18.09 -15.75 -17.60
CA GLN A 403 -18.66 -16.17 -16.31
C GLN A 403 -18.66 -15.00 -15.32
N PRO A 404 -19.58 -14.98 -14.34
CA PRO A 404 -19.61 -13.95 -13.30
C PRO A 404 -18.29 -13.86 -12.52
N ILE A 405 -17.90 -12.65 -12.13
CA ILE A 405 -16.81 -12.44 -11.17
C ILE A 405 -17.34 -12.82 -9.80
N LYS A 406 -16.98 -14.02 -9.36
CA LYS A 406 -17.28 -14.51 -8.01
C LYS A 406 -16.21 -14.05 -7.04
N SER A 407 -16.60 -13.31 -6.01
CA SER A 407 -15.70 -12.86 -4.95
C SER A 407 -16.31 -13.11 -3.58
N SER A 408 -15.46 -13.51 -2.65
CA SER A 408 -15.79 -13.50 -1.23
C SER A 408 -15.47 -12.13 -0.60
N GLY A 409 -14.41 -11.45 -1.05
CA GLY A 409 -13.99 -10.14 -0.56
C GLY A 409 -14.45 -8.98 -1.43
N SER A 410 -13.78 -7.84 -1.27
CA SER A 410 -13.98 -6.63 -2.06
C SER A 410 -13.71 -6.88 -3.55
N VAL A 411 -14.35 -6.09 -4.42
CA VAL A 411 -14.14 -6.18 -5.88
C VAL A 411 -13.92 -4.78 -6.44
N THR A 412 -12.78 -4.56 -7.08
CA THR A 412 -12.45 -3.31 -7.76
C THR A 412 -12.17 -3.58 -9.22
N ILE A 413 -12.91 -2.90 -10.11
CA ILE A 413 -12.66 -2.91 -11.55
C ILE A 413 -12.44 -1.47 -12.00
N THR A 414 -11.22 -1.18 -12.49
CA THR A 414 -10.85 0.15 -12.96
C THR A 414 -10.43 0.08 -14.42
N GLY A 415 -11.08 0.87 -15.26
CA GLY A 415 -10.70 1.11 -16.64
C GLY A 415 -10.74 2.59 -16.98
N LEU A 416 -10.35 2.91 -18.21
CA LEU A 416 -10.51 4.25 -18.78
C LEU A 416 -11.18 4.08 -20.14
N LYS A 417 -12.52 4.12 -20.12
CA LYS A 417 -13.39 3.80 -21.27
C LYS A 417 -13.14 2.39 -21.84
N SER A 418 -12.75 1.45 -20.97
CA SER A 418 -12.48 0.06 -21.34
C SER A 418 -13.78 -0.67 -21.65
N LEU A 419 -13.85 -1.39 -22.76
CA LEU A 419 -15.05 -2.11 -23.19
C LEU A 419 -15.03 -3.55 -22.67
N ILE A 420 -16.03 -3.94 -21.90
CA ILE A 420 -16.24 -5.30 -21.41
C ILE A 420 -17.41 -5.94 -22.16
N ASN A 421 -17.13 -6.89 -23.03
CA ASN A 421 -18.13 -7.64 -23.78
C ASN A 421 -18.72 -8.78 -22.94
N CYS A 422 -19.94 -8.59 -22.46
CA CYS A 422 -20.70 -9.59 -21.68
C CYS A 422 -21.69 -10.42 -22.52
N THR A 423 -21.58 -10.45 -23.85
CA THR A 423 -22.52 -11.20 -24.72
C THR A 423 -22.58 -12.70 -24.39
N ARG A 424 -21.49 -13.26 -23.86
CA ARG A 424 -21.37 -14.66 -23.45
C ARG A 424 -21.59 -14.89 -21.95
N LEU A 425 -21.74 -13.83 -21.16
CA LEU A 425 -22.01 -13.92 -19.73
C LEU A 425 -23.42 -14.47 -19.49
N ASN A 426 -23.52 -15.46 -18.61
CA ASN A 426 -24.79 -16.04 -18.18
C ASN A 426 -24.94 -15.86 -16.66
N GLY A 427 -25.49 -14.72 -16.25
CA GLY A 427 -25.62 -14.31 -14.86
C GLY A 427 -25.25 -12.84 -14.64
N PRO A 428 -25.17 -12.39 -13.38
CA PRO A 428 -24.68 -11.07 -13.01
C PRO A 428 -23.24 -10.84 -13.45
N LEU A 429 -22.81 -9.58 -13.55
CA LEU A 429 -21.39 -9.25 -13.74
C LEU A 429 -20.55 -9.68 -12.53
N ILE A 430 -21.01 -9.37 -11.32
CA ILE A 430 -20.38 -9.72 -10.04
C ILE A 430 -21.35 -10.52 -9.18
N ILE A 431 -20.86 -11.62 -8.60
CA ILE A 431 -21.54 -12.37 -7.55
C ILE A 431 -20.70 -12.27 -6.27
N LEU A 432 -21.30 -11.71 -5.23
CA LEU A 432 -20.74 -11.69 -3.89
C LEU A 432 -21.13 -12.98 -3.17
N GLU A 433 -20.14 -13.86 -3.03
CA GLU A 433 -20.23 -15.09 -2.26
C GLU A 433 -19.87 -14.86 -0.78
N GLY A 434 -19.59 -13.59 -0.41
CA GLY A 434 -19.29 -13.09 0.93
C GLY A 434 -18.05 -13.72 1.57
N THR A 435 -17.41 -12.98 2.47
CA THR A 435 -16.23 -13.49 3.17
C THR A 435 -16.66 -14.50 4.25
N GLU A 436 -15.69 -15.23 4.80
CA GLU A 436 -15.91 -15.87 6.11
C GLU A 436 -16.10 -14.82 7.22
N GLN A 437 -15.73 -13.56 6.98
CA GLN A 437 -15.96 -12.49 7.93
C GLN A 437 -17.44 -12.14 8.00
N HIS A 438 -17.88 -11.90 9.21
CA HIS A 438 -19.25 -11.54 9.52
C HIS A 438 -19.31 -10.04 9.79
N ALA A 439 -20.41 -9.41 9.41
CA ALA A 439 -20.63 -8.01 9.77
C ALA A 439 -20.71 -7.88 11.30
N TYR A 440 -20.26 -6.77 11.84
CA TYR A 440 -20.43 -6.48 13.26
C TYR A 440 -21.85 -6.01 13.53
N ASN A 441 -22.42 -6.41 14.66
CA ASN A 441 -23.54 -5.68 15.22
C ASN A 441 -23.03 -4.36 15.77
N MET A 442 -23.73 -3.28 15.51
CA MET A 442 -23.41 -1.96 16.05
C MET A 442 -24.13 -1.76 17.37
N THR A 443 -23.42 -1.16 18.33
CA THR A 443 -23.96 -0.79 19.64
C THR A 443 -24.22 0.72 19.76
N ASP A 444 -23.40 1.51 19.07
CA ASP A 444 -23.62 2.91 18.71
C ASP A 444 -22.94 3.18 17.35
N LYS A 445 -22.97 4.43 16.86
CA LYS A 445 -22.50 4.79 15.52
C LYS A 445 -21.01 4.49 15.27
N ASP A 446 -20.20 4.43 16.33
CA ASP A 446 -18.75 4.32 16.23
C ASP A 446 -18.22 3.00 16.83
N THR A 447 -19.07 2.22 17.51
CA THR A 447 -18.66 1.05 18.29
C THR A 447 -19.20 -0.26 17.72
N LYS A 448 -18.28 -1.04 17.14
CA LYS A 448 -18.48 -2.44 16.74
C LYS A 448 -18.68 -3.32 17.98
N GLY A 449 -19.82 -4.01 18.04
CA GLY A 449 -20.14 -5.02 19.05
C GLY A 449 -19.73 -6.43 18.60
N ASP A 450 -20.54 -7.44 18.91
CA ASP A 450 -20.24 -8.82 18.48
C ASP A 450 -20.54 -9.06 17.00
N LEU A 451 -19.85 -10.01 16.38
CA LEU A 451 -20.12 -10.48 15.02
C LEU A 451 -21.58 -10.98 14.86
N ASN A 452 -22.24 -10.58 13.77
CA ASN A 452 -23.58 -11.00 13.39
C ASN A 452 -23.51 -12.27 12.53
N PRO A 453 -23.96 -13.43 13.00
CA PRO A 453 -23.88 -14.68 12.25
C PRO A 453 -24.72 -14.73 10.96
N ASN A 454 -25.66 -13.80 10.80
CA ASN A 454 -26.59 -13.79 9.67
C ASN A 454 -26.15 -12.85 8.53
N TYR A 455 -25.13 -12.02 8.74
CA TYR A 455 -24.64 -11.09 7.74
C TYR A 455 -23.16 -11.34 7.46
N LYS A 456 -22.85 -11.57 6.18
CA LYS A 456 -21.48 -11.51 5.69
C LYS A 456 -21.06 -10.06 5.51
N TYR A 457 -19.76 -9.84 5.43
CA TYR A 457 -19.19 -8.51 5.26
C TYR A 457 -18.30 -8.45 4.02
N VAL A 458 -18.49 -7.39 3.24
CA VAL A 458 -17.62 -6.94 2.16
C VAL A 458 -17.43 -5.45 2.36
N GLU A 459 -16.19 -4.97 2.29
CA GLU A 459 -15.90 -3.57 2.52
C GLU A 459 -16.33 -2.73 1.30
N THR A 460 -15.75 -3.00 0.13
CA THR A 460 -16.02 -2.16 -1.06
C THR A 460 -16.28 -2.99 -2.32
N VAL A 461 -17.24 -2.55 -3.13
CA VAL A 461 -17.36 -2.94 -4.54
C VAL A 461 -17.32 -1.69 -5.41
N SER A 462 -16.28 -1.56 -6.23
CA SER A 462 -16.04 -0.38 -7.07
C SER A 462 -15.93 -0.74 -8.55
N LEU A 463 -16.67 -0.03 -9.39
CA LEU A 463 -16.59 -0.08 -10.86
C LEU A 463 -16.35 1.33 -11.38
N THR A 464 -15.22 1.54 -12.06
CA THR A 464 -14.83 2.88 -12.54
C THR A 464 -14.40 2.84 -14.01
N GLY A 465 -14.95 3.73 -14.84
CA GLY A 465 -14.46 3.98 -16.19
C GLY A 465 -14.68 2.82 -17.18
N ILE A 466 -15.72 1.99 -16.98
CA ILE A 466 -16.01 0.83 -17.84
C ILE A 466 -17.24 1.04 -18.72
N GLN A 467 -17.25 0.36 -19.87
CA GLN A 467 -18.39 0.29 -20.78
C GLN A 467 -18.81 -1.17 -20.98
N THR A 468 -20.07 -1.51 -20.80
CA THR A 468 -20.53 -2.89 -20.96
C THR A 468 -21.99 -3.03 -21.38
N THR A 469 -22.33 -4.20 -21.92
CA THR A 469 -23.67 -4.57 -22.36
C THR A 469 -24.15 -5.82 -21.62
N LEU A 470 -25.15 -5.68 -20.75
CA LEU A 470 -25.73 -6.76 -19.93
C LEU A 470 -27.13 -7.16 -20.40
N LYS A 471 -27.34 -7.36 -21.72
CA LYS A 471 -28.67 -7.65 -22.30
C LYS A 471 -29.34 -8.96 -21.85
N LYS A 472 -28.57 -9.96 -21.41
CA LYS A 472 -29.11 -11.29 -21.05
C LYS A 472 -29.67 -11.38 -19.64
N ASN A 473 -28.94 -10.83 -18.67
CA ASN A 473 -29.26 -10.96 -17.25
C ASN A 473 -29.61 -9.61 -16.62
N GLY A 474 -29.07 -8.48 -17.11
CA GLY A 474 -29.40 -7.15 -16.60
C GLY A 474 -28.86 -6.78 -15.22
N THR A 475 -28.28 -7.72 -14.48
CA THR A 475 -27.73 -7.50 -13.13
C THR A 475 -26.24 -7.21 -13.16
N VAL A 476 -25.83 -6.14 -12.48
CA VAL A 476 -24.43 -5.74 -12.29
C VAL A 476 -23.86 -6.46 -11.07
N ILE A 477 -24.51 -6.34 -9.91
CA ILE A 477 -24.05 -6.95 -8.66
C ILE A 477 -25.19 -7.76 -8.07
N GLN A 478 -24.87 -8.98 -7.64
CA GLN A 478 -25.78 -9.81 -6.86
C GLN A 478 -25.07 -10.41 -5.65
N ASP A 479 -25.73 -10.45 -4.49
CA ASP A 479 -25.36 -11.38 -3.42
C ASP A 479 -26.31 -12.60 -3.42
N HIS A 480 -25.82 -13.77 -3.02
CA HIS A 480 -26.65 -14.98 -2.89
C HIS A 480 -26.95 -15.32 -1.41
N GLN A 481 -26.68 -14.36 -0.54
CA GLN A 481 -26.83 -14.44 0.91
C GLN A 481 -26.82 -13.04 1.46
N LYS A 482 -27.33 -12.86 2.68
CA LYS A 482 -27.31 -11.56 3.35
C LYS A 482 -25.88 -11.05 3.54
N THR A 483 -25.50 -10.09 2.70
CA THR A 483 -24.19 -9.42 2.77
C THR A 483 -24.39 -7.95 3.09
N LEU A 484 -23.69 -7.45 4.11
CA LEU A 484 -23.46 -6.02 4.27
C LEU A 484 -22.30 -5.67 3.35
N VAL A 485 -22.56 -4.82 2.37
CA VAL A 485 -21.49 -4.16 1.61
C VAL A 485 -21.34 -2.76 2.17
N GLU A 486 -20.17 -2.38 2.68
CA GLU A 486 -20.01 -1.07 3.31
C GLU A 486 -20.09 0.06 2.27
N SER A 487 -19.44 -0.09 1.12
CA SER A 487 -19.53 0.87 0.03
C SER A 487 -19.65 0.20 -1.34
N VAL A 488 -20.61 0.68 -2.15
CA VAL A 488 -20.71 0.36 -3.57
C VAL A 488 -20.53 1.65 -4.36
N ILE A 489 -19.49 1.70 -5.19
CA ILE A 489 -19.10 2.89 -5.97
C ILE A 489 -19.16 2.56 -7.45
N ILE A 490 -19.97 3.32 -8.20
CA ILE A 490 -20.12 3.20 -9.64
C ILE A 490 -19.83 4.58 -10.25
N ASP A 491 -18.67 4.74 -10.88
CA ASP A 491 -18.22 6.03 -11.38
C ASP A 491 -17.76 5.97 -12.84
N ASP A 492 -18.07 7.02 -13.61
CA ASP A 492 -17.71 7.15 -15.03
C ASP A 492 -18.01 5.90 -15.89
N CYS A 493 -19.15 5.24 -15.64
CA CYS A 493 -19.50 4.01 -16.35
C CYS A 493 -20.58 4.22 -17.42
N VAL A 494 -20.65 3.27 -18.36
CA VAL A 494 -21.74 3.15 -19.34
C VAL A 494 -22.24 1.71 -19.40
N PHE A 495 -23.51 1.51 -19.09
CA PHE A 495 -24.16 0.21 -19.07
C PHE A 495 -25.36 0.19 -20.01
N GLU A 496 -25.31 -0.70 -21.00
CA GLU A 496 -26.50 -1.08 -21.77
C GLU A 496 -27.17 -2.28 -21.10
N ILE A 497 -28.35 -2.06 -20.52
CA ILE A 497 -29.11 -3.04 -19.72
C ILE A 497 -30.36 -3.48 -20.49
N ALA A 498 -30.76 -4.75 -20.34
CA ALA A 498 -32.08 -5.20 -20.77
C ALA A 498 -32.62 -6.28 -19.82
N GLY A 499 -33.90 -6.63 -19.99
CA GLY A 499 -34.56 -7.67 -19.20
C GLY A 499 -35.34 -7.12 -18.00
N ALA A 500 -35.57 -7.97 -17.01
CA ALA A 500 -36.46 -7.69 -15.87
C ALA A 500 -35.83 -7.97 -14.49
N ASN A 501 -34.54 -8.31 -14.44
CA ASN A 501 -33.82 -8.49 -13.17
C ASN A 501 -33.33 -7.15 -12.64
N ASN A 502 -33.06 -7.06 -11.35
CA ASN A 502 -32.56 -5.82 -10.75
C ASN A 502 -31.10 -5.55 -11.14
N LEU A 503 -30.70 -4.28 -11.25
CA LEU A 503 -29.29 -3.93 -11.54
C LEU A 503 -28.39 -4.29 -10.36
N PHE A 504 -28.79 -3.88 -9.16
CA PHE A 504 -28.13 -4.19 -7.90
C PHE A 504 -29.10 -5.01 -7.06
N ASP A 505 -28.82 -6.29 -6.91
CA ASP A 505 -29.71 -7.26 -6.25
C ASP A 505 -29.07 -7.83 -4.99
N PHE A 506 -29.43 -7.25 -3.84
CA PHE A 506 -28.93 -7.67 -2.54
C PHE A 506 -30.06 -8.31 -1.72
N ASP A 507 -29.89 -9.56 -1.30
CA ASP A 507 -30.57 -10.18 -0.17
C ASP A 507 -30.15 -9.51 1.15
N GLY A 508 -28.90 -9.02 1.23
CA GLY A 508 -28.43 -8.11 2.27
C GLY A 508 -28.75 -6.65 1.93
N PHE A 509 -27.77 -5.77 2.09
CA PHE A 509 -27.87 -4.37 1.68
C PHE A 509 -26.50 -3.69 1.58
N PRO A 510 -26.32 -2.74 0.64
CA PRO A 510 -25.22 -1.80 0.70
C PRO A 510 -25.50 -0.73 1.77
N LEU A 511 -24.51 -0.38 2.59
CA LEU A 511 -24.61 0.74 3.53
C LEU A 511 -24.54 2.06 2.75
N THR A 512 -23.60 2.19 1.81
CA THR A 512 -23.62 3.26 0.79
C THR A 512 -23.68 2.67 -0.61
N LEU A 513 -24.52 3.28 -1.46
CA LEU A 513 -24.53 3.08 -2.91
C LEU A 513 -24.36 4.44 -3.58
N GLU A 514 -23.21 4.65 -4.21
CA GLU A 514 -22.84 5.89 -4.87
C GLU A 514 -22.72 5.65 -6.37
N ILE A 515 -23.61 6.27 -7.13
CA ILE A 515 -23.61 6.22 -8.59
C ILE A 515 -23.36 7.63 -9.09
N THR A 516 -22.17 7.85 -9.65
CA THR A 516 -21.71 9.15 -10.14
C THR A 516 -21.32 9.06 -11.60
N ASN A 517 -21.55 10.12 -12.36
CA ASN A 517 -21.10 10.24 -13.76
C ASN A 517 -21.41 8.99 -14.58
N THR A 518 -22.57 8.35 -14.41
CA THR A 518 -22.83 7.01 -14.98
C THR A 518 -24.08 7.00 -15.85
N THR A 519 -23.99 6.31 -16.97
CA THR A 519 -25.11 6.15 -17.91
C THR A 519 -25.62 4.72 -17.83
N PHE A 520 -26.89 4.56 -17.45
CA PHE A 520 -27.63 3.31 -17.61
C PHE A 520 -28.68 3.51 -18.69
N TRP A 521 -28.69 2.65 -19.71
CA TRP A 521 -29.66 2.77 -20.78
C TRP A 521 -30.17 1.42 -21.28
N SER A 522 -31.37 1.44 -21.85
CA SER A 522 -31.98 0.26 -22.47
C SER A 522 -32.66 0.60 -23.78
N GLU A 523 -32.30 -0.11 -24.85
CA GLU A 523 -33.02 -0.07 -26.13
C GLU A 523 -34.43 -0.67 -25.99
N ALA A 524 -34.55 -1.78 -25.24
CA ALA A 524 -35.78 -2.57 -25.14
C ALA A 524 -36.68 -2.20 -23.96
N GLY A 525 -36.23 -1.28 -23.11
CA GLY A 525 -36.83 -0.98 -21.82
C GLY A 525 -36.50 -2.02 -20.75
N HIS A 526 -35.71 -1.62 -19.77
CA HIS A 526 -35.38 -2.44 -18.61
C HIS A 526 -36.53 -2.40 -17.59
N LYS A 527 -36.93 -3.56 -17.03
CA LYS A 527 -38.12 -3.71 -16.18
C LYS A 527 -37.84 -4.09 -14.72
N GLY A 528 -36.58 -4.23 -14.33
CA GLY A 528 -36.20 -4.47 -12.93
C GLY A 528 -36.00 -3.17 -12.15
N HIS A 529 -35.76 -3.27 -10.86
CA HIS A 529 -35.35 -2.14 -10.02
C HIS A 529 -33.87 -1.79 -10.27
N ILE A 530 -33.47 -0.55 -10.00
CA ILE A 530 -32.05 -0.20 -9.87
C ILE A 530 -31.48 -0.90 -8.66
N LEU A 531 -32.09 -0.71 -7.48
CA LEU A 531 -31.66 -1.38 -6.25
C LEU A 531 -32.80 -2.19 -5.65
N ARG A 532 -32.54 -3.48 -5.43
CA ARG A 532 -33.29 -4.32 -4.49
C ARG A 532 -32.39 -4.61 -3.29
N ALA A 533 -32.87 -4.28 -2.09
CA ALA A 533 -32.19 -4.54 -0.82
C ALA A 533 -33.12 -5.28 0.15
N GLY A 534 -32.85 -6.56 0.39
CA GLY A 534 -33.63 -7.43 1.27
C GLY A 534 -33.34 -7.25 2.77
N GLY A 535 -32.19 -6.66 3.10
CA GLY A 535 -31.77 -6.30 4.44
C GLY A 535 -31.90 -4.79 4.73
N ARG A 536 -31.63 -4.43 5.99
CA ARG A 536 -31.69 -3.04 6.46
C ARG A 536 -30.75 -2.81 7.63
N THR A 537 -30.39 -1.55 7.88
CA THR A 537 -29.49 -1.16 8.98
C THR A 537 -29.94 -1.65 10.35
N ARG A 538 -31.25 -1.72 10.60
CA ARG A 538 -31.82 -2.25 11.86
C ARG A 538 -31.45 -3.71 12.14
N ASP A 539 -31.17 -4.49 11.11
CA ASP A 539 -30.80 -5.91 11.27
C ASP A 539 -29.42 -6.07 11.93
N LEU A 540 -28.64 -4.98 11.99
CA LEU A 540 -27.32 -4.90 12.63
C LEU A 540 -27.29 -4.00 13.88
N ASP A 541 -28.42 -3.37 14.26
CA ASP A 541 -28.51 -2.50 15.44
C ASP A 541 -29.07 -3.26 16.65
N LYS A 542 -28.22 -3.51 17.66
CA LYS A 542 -28.63 -4.20 18.90
C LYS A 542 -29.42 -3.31 19.85
N SER A 543 -29.32 -1.99 19.74
CA SER A 543 -29.97 -1.05 20.67
C SER A 543 -31.47 -0.91 20.43
N GLN A 544 -31.93 -1.15 19.19
CA GLN A 544 -33.31 -1.04 18.70
C GLN A 544 -34.00 0.32 18.98
N ALA A 545 -33.28 1.28 19.56
CA ALA A 545 -33.79 2.54 20.08
C ALA A 545 -33.05 3.76 19.52
N GLN A 546 -31.90 3.57 18.87
CA GLN A 546 -31.09 4.64 18.30
C GLN A 546 -30.83 4.34 16.82
N ASN A 547 -31.05 5.30 15.93
CA ASN A 547 -30.79 5.17 14.50
C ASN A 547 -29.27 5.14 14.22
N VAL A 548 -28.61 4.07 14.67
CA VAL A 548 -27.15 3.94 14.77
C VAL A 548 -26.46 3.91 13.41
N LEU A 549 -27.04 3.18 12.46
CA LEU A 549 -26.53 3.04 11.10
C LEU A 549 -27.50 3.69 10.11
N VAL A 550 -26.95 4.43 9.15
CA VAL A 550 -27.67 5.09 8.07
C VAL A 550 -27.29 4.44 6.75
N GLN A 551 -28.29 4.03 5.97
CA GLN A 551 -28.13 3.56 4.60
C GLN A 551 -28.30 4.77 3.67
N ALA A 552 -27.29 5.04 2.84
CA ALA A 552 -27.28 6.15 1.89
C ALA A 552 -27.25 5.64 0.45
N ILE A 553 -28.13 6.17 -0.40
CA ILE A 553 -28.16 5.86 -1.83
C ILE A 553 -28.12 7.18 -2.59
N SER A 554 -27.13 7.34 -3.46
CA SER A 554 -26.89 8.56 -4.22
C SER A 554 -26.80 8.28 -5.72
N ILE A 555 -27.51 9.09 -6.50
CA ILE A 555 -27.39 9.16 -7.97
C ILE A 555 -27.09 10.62 -8.32
N ASP A 556 -25.90 10.86 -8.85
CA ASP A 556 -25.41 12.21 -9.15
C ASP A 556 -24.73 12.29 -10.52
N HIS A 557 -25.02 13.34 -11.29
CA HIS A 557 -24.48 13.52 -12.65
C HIS A 557 -24.71 12.32 -13.59
N CYS A 558 -25.86 11.65 -13.49
CA CYS A 558 -26.14 10.39 -14.20
C CYS A 558 -27.20 10.54 -15.30
N THR A 559 -27.14 9.63 -16.29
CA THR A 559 -28.19 9.46 -17.31
C THR A 559 -28.85 8.10 -17.15
N LEU A 560 -30.17 8.09 -16.92
CA LEU A 560 -31.01 6.90 -16.86
C LEU A 560 -32.00 6.96 -18.02
N TYR A 561 -31.86 6.08 -19.01
CA TYR A 561 -32.72 6.05 -20.19
C TYR A 561 -33.43 4.69 -20.31
N GLN A 562 -34.77 4.71 -20.24
CA GLN A 562 -35.61 3.51 -20.28
C GLN A 562 -35.22 2.46 -19.23
N ILE A 563 -34.91 2.92 -18.01
CA ILE A 563 -34.56 2.08 -16.87
C ILE A 563 -35.76 1.96 -15.92
N SER A 564 -36.01 0.74 -15.43
CA SER A 564 -37.10 0.45 -14.48
C SER A 564 -38.48 0.82 -15.03
N VAL A 565 -38.69 0.63 -16.33
CA VAL A 565 -39.94 0.91 -17.04
C VAL A 565 -41.09 0.14 -16.42
N GLY A 566 -42.09 0.86 -15.90
CA GLY A 566 -43.29 0.25 -15.33
C GLY A 566 -43.09 -0.38 -13.94
N VAL A 567 -41.95 -0.14 -13.28
CA VAL A 567 -41.70 -0.51 -11.88
C VAL A 567 -41.13 0.69 -11.09
N GLY A 568 -40.99 0.57 -9.77
CA GLY A 568 -40.28 1.59 -8.98
C GLY A 568 -38.77 1.55 -9.21
N LEU A 569 -38.03 2.63 -8.94
CA LEU A 569 -36.56 2.59 -9.01
C LEU A 569 -35.97 1.64 -7.99
N ASN A 570 -36.54 1.58 -6.78
CA ASN A 570 -36.00 0.79 -5.68
C ASN A 570 -37.05 -0.18 -5.11
N ASP A 571 -36.58 -1.28 -4.53
CA ASP A 571 -37.33 -2.16 -3.62
C ASP A 571 -36.50 -2.39 -2.36
N LEU A 572 -36.86 -1.72 -1.26
CA LEU A 572 -36.03 -1.62 -0.07
C LEU A 572 -36.74 -2.17 1.16
N ALA A 573 -36.09 -3.08 1.89
CA ALA A 573 -36.56 -3.51 3.21
C ALA A 573 -36.48 -2.37 4.25
N ALA A 574 -35.63 -1.37 4.02
CA ALA A 574 -35.49 -0.15 4.81
C ALA A 574 -36.53 0.94 4.46
N LYS A 575 -37.51 0.66 3.58
CA LYS A 575 -38.55 1.63 3.21
C LYS A 575 -39.28 2.20 4.44
N ALA A 576 -39.66 3.47 4.36
CA ALA A 576 -40.26 4.24 5.47
C ALA A 576 -39.37 4.38 6.74
N SER A 577 -38.07 4.08 6.67
CA SER A 577 -37.14 4.25 7.79
C SER A 577 -36.45 5.62 7.78
N ARG A 578 -36.23 6.20 8.97
CA ARG A 578 -35.40 7.41 9.19
C ARG A 578 -33.90 7.19 9.06
N THR A 579 -33.50 5.93 8.94
CA THR A 579 -32.12 5.52 8.68
C THR A 579 -31.83 5.43 7.18
N LEU A 580 -32.75 5.83 6.30
CA LEU A 580 -32.57 5.80 4.86
C LEU A 580 -32.36 7.24 4.36
N GLN A 581 -31.28 7.46 3.60
CA GLN A 581 -30.97 8.71 2.92
C GLN A 581 -30.92 8.45 1.41
N LEU A 582 -31.65 9.27 0.66
CA LEU A 582 -31.76 9.15 -0.80
C LEU A 582 -31.42 10.49 -1.44
N THR A 583 -30.38 10.50 -2.27
CA THR A 583 -29.92 11.65 -3.03
C THR A 583 -30.08 11.39 -4.52
N LEU A 584 -30.71 12.32 -5.23
CA LEU A 584 -30.80 12.33 -6.67
C LEU A 584 -30.52 13.74 -7.16
N THR A 585 -29.35 13.99 -7.73
CA THR A 585 -28.92 15.33 -8.14
C THR A 585 -28.32 15.34 -9.53
N ASN A 586 -28.41 16.47 -10.23
CA ASN A 586 -27.75 16.70 -11.52
C ASN A 586 -28.01 15.58 -12.55
N SER A 587 -29.15 14.90 -12.50
CA SER A 587 -29.36 13.64 -13.23
C SER A 587 -30.55 13.70 -14.19
N ILE A 588 -30.47 12.91 -15.26
CA ILE A 588 -31.52 12.80 -16.29
C ILE A 588 -32.21 11.46 -16.16
N LEU A 589 -33.51 11.46 -15.88
CA LEU A 589 -34.38 10.28 -15.90
C LEU A 589 -35.33 10.40 -17.09
N TYR A 590 -35.09 9.61 -18.13
CA TYR A 590 -35.87 9.61 -19.38
C TYR A 590 -36.58 8.28 -19.58
N ASN A 591 -37.91 8.30 -19.73
CA ASN A 591 -38.76 7.11 -19.86
C ASN A 591 -38.54 6.07 -18.74
N CYS A 592 -38.25 6.53 -17.53
CA CYS A 592 -38.02 5.66 -16.38
C CYS A 592 -39.28 5.54 -15.51
N THR A 593 -39.39 4.44 -14.76
CA THR A 593 -40.37 4.20 -13.67
C THR A 593 -41.86 4.06 -14.06
N VAL A 594 -42.75 3.97 -13.05
CA VAL A 594 -44.22 4.01 -13.18
C VAL A 594 -44.73 5.45 -13.19
N ASN A 595 -45.53 5.79 -14.19
CA ASN A 595 -46.24 7.08 -14.24
C ASN A 595 -47.24 7.20 -13.07
N GLY A 596 -47.08 8.23 -12.24
CA GLY A 596 -47.91 8.52 -11.05
C GLY A 596 -47.48 7.82 -9.75
N GLY A 597 -46.38 7.06 -9.76
CA GLY A 597 -45.83 6.34 -8.61
C GLY A 597 -44.32 6.50 -8.45
N GLU A 598 -43.74 7.55 -9.02
CA GLU A 598 -42.31 7.73 -9.25
C GLU A 598 -41.53 7.87 -7.93
N VAL A 599 -41.85 8.89 -7.13
CA VAL A 599 -41.23 9.14 -5.82
C VAL A 599 -41.52 8.00 -4.84
N LYS A 600 -42.72 7.41 -4.90
CA LYS A 600 -43.04 6.20 -4.14
C LYS A 600 -42.10 5.06 -4.51
N GLY A 601 -41.84 4.85 -5.79
CA GLY A 601 -40.89 3.86 -6.29
C GLY A 601 -39.43 4.16 -5.91
N TRP A 602 -39.05 5.44 -5.83
CA TRP A 602 -37.74 5.86 -5.33
C TRP A 602 -37.55 5.55 -3.84
N MET A 603 -38.60 5.72 -3.03
CA MET A 603 -38.61 5.38 -1.60
C MET A 603 -38.78 3.87 -1.28
N GLY A 604 -38.69 2.99 -2.28
CA GLY A 604 -38.89 1.54 -2.07
C GLY A 604 -40.36 1.13 -1.89
N GLY A 605 -41.31 1.94 -2.35
CA GLY A 605 -42.74 1.68 -2.29
C GLY A 605 -43.48 2.21 -1.05
N ALA A 606 -42.82 3.01 -0.20
CA ALA A 606 -43.42 3.62 0.99
C ALA A 606 -44.37 4.79 0.68
N GLU A 607 -45.31 5.05 1.59
CA GLU A 607 -46.28 6.18 1.51
C GLU A 607 -46.08 7.22 2.65
N SER A 608 -44.95 7.18 3.35
CA SER A 608 -44.71 7.99 4.57
C SER A 608 -43.31 8.60 4.63
N ASP A 609 -43.19 9.77 5.29
CA ASP A 609 -42.02 10.66 5.50
C ASP A 609 -40.84 10.08 6.31
N GLY A 610 -40.58 8.79 6.18
CA GLY A 610 -39.50 8.13 6.90
C GLY A 610 -38.12 8.56 6.42
N PRO A 611 -37.78 8.37 5.12
CA PRO A 611 -36.45 8.65 4.58
C PRO A 611 -36.13 10.15 4.47
N THR A 612 -34.85 10.50 4.55
CA THR A 612 -34.37 11.84 4.19
C THR A 612 -34.08 11.89 2.70
N MET A 613 -34.59 12.91 2.01
CA MET A 613 -34.46 13.08 0.56
C MET A 613 -33.67 14.33 0.22
N LEU A 614 -32.81 14.24 -0.79
CA LEU A 614 -32.17 15.39 -1.43
C LEU A 614 -32.36 15.29 -2.95
N TYR A 615 -32.98 16.32 -3.52
CA TYR A 615 -33.10 16.52 -4.96
C TYR A 615 -32.43 17.82 -5.35
N ASP A 616 -31.84 17.89 -6.54
CA ASP A 616 -31.39 19.16 -7.12
C ASP A 616 -31.05 19.00 -8.62
N TYR A 617 -31.36 20.00 -9.44
CA TYR A 617 -30.92 20.11 -10.85
C TYR A 617 -31.19 18.87 -11.73
N ASN A 618 -32.31 18.19 -11.52
CA ASN A 618 -32.69 16.99 -12.26
C ASN A 618 -33.57 17.25 -13.48
N THR A 619 -33.64 16.28 -14.39
CA THR A 619 -34.59 16.25 -15.51
C THR A 619 -35.44 14.98 -15.44
N TYR A 620 -36.77 15.13 -15.42
CA TYR A 620 -37.72 14.00 -15.37
C TYR A 620 -38.63 13.98 -16.60
N TRP A 621 -38.32 13.14 -17.59
CA TRP A 621 -39.03 13.14 -18.88
C TRP A 621 -39.64 11.77 -19.19
N ASN A 622 -40.85 11.74 -19.75
CA ASN A 622 -41.50 10.51 -20.23
C ASN A 622 -42.36 10.78 -21.45
N ASN A 623 -42.15 10.03 -22.53
CA ASN A 623 -43.02 10.01 -23.71
C ASN A 623 -43.39 11.42 -24.22
N GLY A 624 -42.41 12.32 -24.31
CA GLY A 624 -42.58 13.69 -24.80
C GLY A 624 -43.19 14.68 -23.80
N ALA A 625 -43.28 14.33 -22.51
CA ALA A 625 -43.79 15.22 -21.47
C ALA A 625 -42.99 15.13 -20.16
N LEU A 626 -43.06 16.20 -19.36
CA LEU A 626 -42.53 16.26 -18.01
C LEU A 626 -43.28 15.28 -17.08
N GLN A 627 -42.56 14.51 -16.28
CA GLN A 627 -43.16 13.58 -15.31
C GLN A 627 -43.62 14.32 -14.05
N ALA A 628 -44.91 14.66 -13.97
CA ALA A 628 -45.47 15.40 -12.85
C ALA A 628 -45.42 14.67 -11.49
N GLY A 629 -45.26 13.34 -11.46
CA GLY A 629 -45.21 12.58 -10.22
C GLY A 629 -43.90 12.74 -9.43
N TRP A 630 -42.85 13.28 -10.04
CA TRP A 630 -41.61 13.66 -9.37
C TRP A 630 -41.68 15.02 -8.68
N ILE A 631 -42.53 15.92 -9.17
CA ILE A 631 -42.49 17.35 -8.86
C ILE A 631 -43.65 17.70 -7.94
N ASP A 632 -43.38 18.57 -6.98
CA ASP A 632 -44.40 19.24 -6.17
C ASP A 632 -44.03 20.71 -5.94
N PRO A 633 -44.43 21.60 -6.86
CA PRO A 633 -44.04 23.01 -6.80
C PRO A 633 -44.69 23.79 -5.65
N ASP A 634 -45.75 23.23 -5.03
CA ASP A 634 -46.58 23.86 -4.00
C ASP A 634 -46.31 23.30 -2.59
N GLU A 635 -45.32 22.41 -2.42
CA GLU A 635 -44.97 21.77 -1.14
C GLU A 635 -46.17 21.11 -0.43
N SER A 636 -47.09 20.57 -1.23
CA SER A 636 -48.38 20.02 -0.81
C SER A 636 -48.40 18.49 -0.69
N LEU A 637 -47.38 17.81 -1.20
CA LEU A 637 -47.23 16.35 -1.30
C LEU A 637 -45.84 15.92 -0.81
N ASP A 638 -45.82 15.12 0.25
CA ASP A 638 -44.57 14.74 0.92
C ASP A 638 -43.60 13.94 0.03
N GLY A 639 -42.30 14.25 0.15
CA GLY A 639 -41.19 13.50 -0.46
C GLY A 639 -40.88 13.78 -1.93
N ARG A 640 -41.63 14.66 -2.60
CA ARG A 640 -41.41 15.07 -4.00
C ARG A 640 -40.38 16.20 -4.14
N ASP A 641 -39.87 16.39 -5.36
CA ASP A 641 -38.95 17.48 -5.68
C ASP A 641 -39.67 18.83 -5.70
N HIS A 642 -39.33 19.67 -4.72
CA HIS A 642 -39.86 21.03 -4.55
C HIS A 642 -38.80 22.13 -4.75
N THR A 643 -37.59 21.77 -5.20
CA THR A 643 -36.44 22.69 -5.28
C THR A 643 -36.64 23.84 -6.27
N LYS A 644 -37.56 23.66 -7.22
CA LYS A 644 -37.74 24.54 -8.40
C LYS A 644 -36.51 24.58 -9.30
N THR A 645 -35.57 23.64 -9.14
CA THR A 645 -34.39 23.45 -9.99
C THR A 645 -34.59 22.32 -11.01
N VAL A 646 -35.81 21.78 -11.14
CA VAL A 646 -36.13 20.79 -12.18
C VAL A 646 -36.10 21.42 -13.57
N PHE A 647 -35.43 20.74 -14.50
CA PHE A 647 -35.45 21.12 -15.90
C PHE A 647 -36.74 20.65 -16.59
N THR A 648 -37.48 21.57 -17.18
CA THR A 648 -38.85 21.33 -17.67
C THR A 648 -38.96 21.12 -19.18
N ALA A 649 -37.85 20.88 -19.88
CA ALA A 649 -37.83 20.67 -21.33
C ALA A 649 -37.23 19.31 -21.69
N ASP A 650 -37.56 18.83 -22.90
CA ASP A 650 -37.03 17.59 -23.44
C ASP A 650 -35.50 17.68 -23.56
N PRO A 651 -34.74 16.69 -23.05
CA PRO A 651 -33.31 16.60 -23.25
C PRO A 651 -32.86 16.58 -24.72
N GLY A 652 -33.70 16.13 -25.65
CA GLY A 652 -33.40 16.21 -27.09
C GLY A 652 -32.17 15.40 -27.51
N PHE A 653 -32.03 14.18 -26.98
CA PHE A 653 -30.96 13.25 -27.33
C PHE A 653 -30.96 12.92 -28.84
N GLU A 654 -29.78 12.95 -29.48
CA GLU A 654 -29.65 12.83 -30.93
C GLU A 654 -29.74 11.38 -31.45
N ASP A 655 -29.14 10.40 -30.74
CA ASP A 655 -29.05 9.01 -31.21
C ASP A 655 -29.10 8.00 -30.04
N VAL A 656 -30.22 8.02 -29.33
CA VAL A 656 -30.49 7.12 -28.20
C VAL A 656 -30.51 5.65 -28.59
N GLU A 657 -30.84 5.33 -29.84
CA GLU A 657 -30.87 3.94 -30.36
C GLU A 657 -29.45 3.38 -30.53
N ALA A 658 -28.45 4.23 -30.79
CA ALA A 658 -27.04 3.84 -30.80
C ALA A 658 -26.36 3.96 -29.41
N GLY A 659 -27.11 4.27 -28.34
CA GLY A 659 -26.55 4.51 -27.01
C GLY A 659 -25.77 5.81 -26.89
N SER A 660 -25.99 6.76 -27.81
CA SER A 660 -25.43 8.10 -27.75
C SER A 660 -26.46 9.06 -27.15
N PHE A 661 -26.16 9.56 -25.95
CA PHE A 661 -27.02 10.51 -25.26
C PHE A 661 -26.64 11.96 -25.56
N SER A 662 -25.84 12.19 -26.61
CA SER A 662 -25.46 13.53 -27.05
C SER A 662 -26.69 14.42 -27.19
N ILE A 663 -26.68 15.55 -26.49
CA ILE A 663 -27.76 16.54 -26.51
C ILE A 663 -27.61 17.35 -27.79
N ALA A 664 -28.67 17.43 -28.59
CA ALA A 664 -28.64 18.17 -29.85
C ALA A 664 -28.33 19.65 -29.64
N ASN A 665 -27.54 20.25 -30.54
CA ASN A 665 -27.12 21.66 -30.58
C ASN A 665 -28.27 22.71 -30.57
N LYS A 666 -29.53 22.28 -30.45
CA LYS A 666 -30.74 23.12 -30.40
C LYS A 666 -31.65 22.84 -29.19
N ALA A 667 -31.30 21.92 -28.30
CA ALA A 667 -32.06 21.72 -27.07
C ALA A 667 -31.82 22.91 -26.11
N PRO A 668 -32.80 23.32 -25.29
CA PRO A 668 -32.60 24.39 -24.31
C PRO A 668 -31.50 24.06 -23.28
N GLN A 669 -31.15 22.78 -23.14
CA GLN A 669 -30.04 22.26 -22.35
C GLN A 669 -28.64 22.51 -22.96
N ALA A 670 -28.54 22.98 -24.21
CA ALA A 670 -27.26 23.25 -24.89
C ALA A 670 -26.83 24.75 -24.84
N ASN A 671 -27.66 25.64 -24.28
CA ASN A 671 -27.43 27.10 -24.28
C ASN A 671 -27.48 27.69 -22.87
N PHE A 672 -26.45 27.45 -22.05
CA PHE A 672 -26.30 28.11 -20.76
C PHE A 672 -25.41 29.36 -20.88
N PRO A 673 -25.83 30.53 -20.35
CA PRO A 673 -24.94 31.66 -20.15
C PRO A 673 -23.82 31.31 -19.16
N GLU A 674 -22.66 31.96 -19.31
CA GLU A 674 -21.52 31.81 -18.40
C GLU A 674 -21.93 32.01 -16.93
N GLY A 675 -21.67 31.02 -16.07
CA GLY A 675 -21.86 31.11 -14.61
C GLY A 675 -23.22 30.67 -14.05
N GLN A 676 -24.03 29.89 -14.78
CA GLN A 676 -25.20 29.20 -14.20
C GLN A 676 -24.95 27.69 -14.01
N THR A 677 -25.51 27.14 -12.92
CA THR A 677 -25.42 25.72 -12.52
C THR A 677 -26.06 24.81 -13.57
N GLN A 678 -25.32 23.76 -13.97
CA GLN A 678 -25.70 22.84 -15.07
C GLN A 678 -26.80 21.86 -14.63
N TYR A 679 -27.60 21.37 -15.58
CA TYR A 679 -28.65 20.37 -15.35
C TYR A 679 -28.28 19.08 -16.09
N GLY A 680 -28.28 17.93 -15.40
CA GLY A 680 -28.10 16.60 -16.03
C GLY A 680 -26.65 16.10 -16.18
N ASP A 681 -26.47 14.99 -16.93
CA ASP A 681 -25.16 14.32 -17.12
C ASP A 681 -24.25 15.12 -18.07
N PRO A 682 -23.13 15.66 -17.57
CA PRO A 682 -22.28 16.58 -18.30
C PRO A 682 -21.60 15.94 -19.53
N ARG A 683 -21.40 14.62 -19.53
CA ARG A 683 -20.64 13.91 -20.58
C ARG A 683 -21.29 13.97 -21.97
N TRP A 684 -22.57 14.34 -22.04
CA TRP A 684 -23.34 14.30 -23.28
C TRP A 684 -23.69 15.67 -23.87
N ALA A 685 -23.28 16.78 -23.25
CA ALA A 685 -23.52 18.10 -23.82
C ALA A 685 -22.61 18.35 -25.04
N THR A 686 -23.20 18.55 -26.23
CA THR A 686 -22.48 19.17 -27.37
C THR A 686 -22.76 20.67 -27.40
N TRP A 687 -21.70 21.46 -27.30
CA TRP A 687 -21.80 22.90 -27.09
C TRP A 687 -21.78 23.66 -28.44
N PRO A 688 -22.49 24.80 -28.56
CA PRO A 688 -22.51 25.57 -29.79
C PRO A 688 -21.10 25.99 -30.22
N ALA A 689 -20.78 25.76 -31.49
CA ALA A 689 -19.51 26.17 -32.10
C ALA A 689 -19.32 27.69 -31.94
N GLY A 690 -18.39 28.07 -31.07
CA GLY A 690 -18.12 29.45 -30.66
C GLY A 690 -17.57 29.56 -29.23
N ASN A 691 -17.87 28.56 -28.37
CA ASN A 691 -17.29 28.45 -27.03
C ASN A 691 -16.48 27.15 -26.93
N ASN A 692 -15.15 27.26 -26.77
CA ASN A 692 -14.26 26.12 -26.57
C ASN A 692 -14.28 25.75 -25.07
N TYR A 693 -15.37 25.12 -24.63
CA TYR A 693 -15.50 24.61 -23.28
C TYR A 693 -14.71 23.32 -23.11
N VAL A 694 -13.97 23.24 -22.02
CA VAL A 694 -13.04 22.16 -21.70
C VAL A 694 -13.50 21.48 -20.41
N ALA A 695 -13.52 20.14 -20.35
CA ALA A 695 -14.08 19.38 -19.24
C ALA A 695 -13.08 19.17 -18.08
N THR A 696 -13.57 19.10 -16.83
CA THR A 696 -12.81 18.63 -15.65
C THR A 696 -13.27 17.24 -15.22
N SER A 697 -12.36 16.26 -15.19
CA SER A 697 -12.60 14.93 -14.57
C SER A 697 -11.90 14.81 -13.22
N PHE A 698 -12.38 13.90 -12.34
CA PHE A 698 -11.87 13.76 -10.98
C PHE A 698 -11.36 12.34 -10.71
N VAL A 699 -10.32 12.25 -9.88
CA VAL A 699 -9.89 10.99 -9.26
C VAL A 699 -9.65 11.27 -7.77
N THR A 700 -10.41 10.60 -6.91
CA THR A 700 -10.35 10.75 -5.44
C THR A 700 -10.65 9.41 -4.75
N THR A 701 -10.02 9.15 -3.60
CA THR A 701 -10.23 7.90 -2.84
C THR A 701 -10.57 8.09 -1.36
N GLN A 702 -10.48 9.30 -0.78
CA GLN A 702 -10.65 9.55 0.68
C GLN A 702 -11.15 10.99 1.00
N GLY A 703 -12.00 11.52 0.12
CA GLY A 703 -12.61 12.84 0.22
C GLY A 703 -13.32 13.21 -1.09
N SER A 704 -13.91 14.39 -1.16
CA SER A 704 -14.61 14.87 -2.36
C SER A 704 -13.93 16.07 -2.99
N VAL A 705 -14.16 16.24 -4.28
CA VAL A 705 -13.71 17.40 -5.06
C VAL A 705 -14.92 17.91 -5.81
N ALA A 706 -15.23 19.19 -5.64
CA ALA A 706 -16.20 19.92 -6.44
C ALA A 706 -15.47 21.02 -7.19
N THR A 707 -15.95 21.46 -8.34
CA THR A 707 -15.46 22.68 -8.99
C THR A 707 -16.58 23.69 -9.08
N ASP A 708 -16.24 24.98 -9.06
CA ASP A 708 -17.17 26.05 -9.41
C ASP A 708 -17.63 25.96 -10.88
N LYS A 709 -16.82 25.28 -11.71
CA LYS A 709 -17.00 25.07 -13.15
C LYS A 709 -16.49 23.69 -13.54
N VAL A 710 -17.40 22.82 -13.98
CA VAL A 710 -17.05 21.52 -14.59
C VAL A 710 -16.59 21.69 -16.04
N TYR A 711 -16.98 22.83 -16.65
CA TYR A 711 -16.56 23.24 -17.98
C TYR A 711 -16.19 24.72 -17.98
N ALA A 712 -15.10 25.08 -18.65
CA ALA A 712 -14.69 26.48 -18.78
C ALA A 712 -14.04 26.76 -20.15
N ASN A 713 -14.15 27.99 -20.65
CA ASN A 713 -13.46 28.39 -21.89
C ASN A 713 -11.94 28.41 -21.65
N GLU A 714 -11.13 28.16 -22.68
CA GLU A 714 -9.69 28.44 -22.65
C GLU A 714 -9.43 29.84 -22.06
N GLY A 715 -8.55 29.92 -21.05
CA GLY A 715 -8.24 31.16 -20.33
C GLY A 715 -9.15 31.46 -19.13
N SER A 716 -10.23 30.71 -18.92
CA SER A 716 -11.12 30.86 -17.76
C SER A 716 -10.49 30.32 -16.50
N VAL A 717 -10.75 30.95 -15.36
CA VAL A 717 -10.32 30.43 -14.05
C VAL A 717 -11.38 29.48 -13.49
N VAL A 718 -10.97 28.26 -13.17
CA VAL A 718 -11.77 27.23 -12.47
C VAL A 718 -11.25 27.12 -11.04
N THR A 719 -12.15 27.06 -10.06
CA THR A 719 -11.89 26.88 -8.63
C THR A 719 -12.44 25.53 -8.16
N ALA A 720 -11.55 24.60 -7.87
CA ALA A 720 -11.86 23.34 -7.19
C ALA A 720 -11.94 23.54 -5.67
N THR A 721 -12.98 23.00 -5.05
CA THR A 721 -13.20 22.91 -3.61
C THR A 721 -13.07 21.45 -3.18
N VAL A 722 -12.08 21.18 -2.34
CA VAL A 722 -11.73 19.83 -1.87
C VAL A 722 -12.20 19.66 -0.44
N THR A 723 -12.98 18.62 -0.16
CA THR A 723 -13.48 18.30 1.18
C THR A 723 -12.91 16.97 1.64
N PRO A 724 -11.93 16.94 2.56
CA PRO A 724 -11.45 15.69 3.13
C PRO A 724 -12.53 14.97 3.94
N MET A 725 -12.49 13.62 3.96
CA MET A 725 -13.25 12.82 4.91
C MET A 725 -12.79 13.13 6.36
N GLU A 726 -13.66 12.97 7.35
CA GLU A 726 -13.30 13.13 8.76
C GLU A 726 -12.09 12.23 9.10
N GLY A 727 -11.06 12.82 9.73
CA GLY A 727 -9.81 12.12 10.03
C GLY A 727 -8.78 12.15 8.89
N TYR A 728 -9.04 12.82 7.76
CA TYR A 728 -8.10 13.00 6.65
C TYR A 728 -7.90 14.49 6.31
N VAL A 729 -6.77 14.82 5.67
CA VAL A 729 -6.40 16.13 5.12
C VAL A 729 -5.88 15.97 3.69
N LEU A 730 -6.00 17.02 2.88
CA LEU A 730 -5.50 17.04 1.50
C LEU A 730 -3.99 16.82 1.45
N GLU A 731 -3.56 15.81 0.67
CA GLU A 731 -2.15 15.45 0.46
C GLU A 731 -1.64 16.01 -0.87
N THR A 732 -2.27 15.65 -1.99
CA THR A 732 -1.89 16.14 -3.32
C THR A 732 -3.09 16.69 -4.09
N PHE A 733 -2.82 17.69 -4.92
CA PHE A 733 -3.78 18.26 -5.87
C PHE A 733 -3.04 18.55 -7.17
N THR A 734 -3.31 17.77 -8.21
CA THR A 734 -2.70 17.95 -9.53
C THR A 734 -3.78 18.13 -10.59
N VAL A 735 -3.47 18.95 -11.59
CA VAL A 735 -4.33 19.19 -12.76
C VAL A 735 -3.48 18.89 -13.99
N THR A 736 -3.95 18.01 -14.88
CA THR A 736 -3.26 17.68 -16.14
C THR A 736 -4.19 17.89 -17.31
N ASP A 737 -3.68 18.30 -18.47
CA ASP A 737 -4.45 18.34 -19.71
C ASP A 737 -4.63 16.95 -20.35
N ALA A 738 -5.36 16.89 -21.47
CA ALA A 738 -5.66 15.66 -22.21
C ALA A 738 -4.43 14.95 -22.79
N SER A 739 -3.26 15.62 -22.84
CA SER A 739 -1.98 15.02 -23.25
C SER A 739 -1.18 14.47 -22.06
N GLY A 740 -1.67 14.66 -20.83
CA GLY A 740 -0.97 14.34 -19.59
C GLY A 740 0.00 15.42 -19.14
N THR A 741 -0.07 16.63 -19.71
CA THR A 741 0.81 17.75 -19.32
C THR A 741 0.23 18.46 -18.10
N GLU A 742 1.04 18.69 -17.06
CA GLU A 742 0.60 19.39 -15.84
C GLU A 742 0.26 20.87 -16.08
N ILE A 743 -0.85 21.29 -15.50
CA ILE A 743 -1.38 22.66 -15.57
C ILE A 743 -1.09 23.36 -14.23
N PRO A 744 -0.43 24.53 -14.25
CA PRO A 744 -0.14 25.26 -13.02
C PRO A 744 -1.41 25.66 -12.26
N VAL A 745 -1.40 25.40 -10.95
CA VAL A 745 -2.42 25.86 -10.01
C VAL A 745 -1.94 27.11 -9.27
N THR A 746 -2.87 28.02 -8.97
CA THR A 746 -2.63 29.31 -8.28
C THR A 746 -1.99 29.19 -6.91
N THR A 747 -2.04 28.01 -6.27
CA THR A 747 -1.28 27.70 -5.06
C THR A 747 -0.73 26.26 -5.18
N PRO A 748 0.55 26.09 -5.54
CA PRO A 748 1.16 24.76 -5.63
C PRO A 748 1.21 24.10 -4.25
N VAL A 749 1.02 22.77 -4.22
CA VAL A 749 1.11 22.00 -2.98
C VAL A 749 2.58 21.80 -2.61
N THR A 750 3.10 22.62 -1.69
CA THR A 750 4.41 22.41 -1.06
C THR A 750 4.23 22.01 0.39
N ALA A 751 4.07 20.70 0.64
CA ALA A 751 3.97 20.07 1.95
C ALA A 751 2.79 20.53 2.84
N ARG A 752 2.27 19.59 3.64
CA ARG A 752 1.24 19.74 4.70
C ARG A 752 0.79 21.18 4.91
N ALA A 753 -0.39 21.54 4.39
CA ALA A 753 -1.10 22.75 4.79
C ALA A 753 -1.51 22.60 6.27
N ALA A 754 -0.56 22.87 7.15
CA ALA A 754 -0.74 22.91 8.58
C ALA A 754 -1.36 24.26 8.93
N ALA A 755 -2.68 24.29 9.17
CA ALA A 755 -3.29 25.01 10.29
C ALA A 755 -4.82 25.01 10.16
N GLN A 756 -5.44 24.39 11.17
CA GLN A 756 -6.75 24.71 11.73
C GLN A 756 -8.01 24.37 10.91
N GLU A 757 -8.72 23.40 11.47
CA GLU A 757 -10.15 23.11 11.33
C GLU A 757 -10.58 22.34 10.09
N THR A 758 -11.51 21.43 10.33
CA THR A 758 -12.33 20.56 9.47
C THR A 758 -13.00 21.27 8.29
N THR A 759 -12.25 22.01 7.47
CA THR A 759 -12.80 22.92 6.48
C THR A 759 -12.21 22.69 5.09
N THR A 760 -13.12 22.86 4.13
CA THR A 760 -12.96 22.77 2.69
C THR A 760 -11.75 23.55 2.16
N VAL A 761 -10.99 22.96 1.24
CA VAL A 761 -9.76 23.52 0.67
C VAL A 761 -10.00 23.94 -0.78
N THR A 762 -9.84 25.23 -1.12
CA THR A 762 -10.06 25.73 -2.48
C THR A 762 -8.75 25.89 -3.28
N ARG A 763 -8.73 25.51 -4.56
CA ARG A 763 -7.61 25.64 -5.50
C ARG A 763 -8.12 26.12 -6.84
N SER A 764 -7.40 27.02 -7.51
CA SER A 764 -7.81 27.49 -8.84
C SER A 764 -6.73 27.29 -9.90
N PHE A 765 -7.14 27.03 -11.13
CA PHE A 765 -6.27 26.93 -12.31
C PHE A 765 -6.93 27.59 -13.53
N THR A 766 -6.12 27.89 -14.54
CA THR A 766 -6.60 28.46 -15.79
C THR A 766 -6.83 27.35 -16.80
N MET A 767 -8.02 27.31 -17.38
CA MET A 767 -8.40 26.29 -18.35
C MET A 767 -7.54 26.40 -19.62
N PRO A 768 -6.92 25.30 -20.08
CA PRO A 768 -6.22 25.25 -21.36
C PRO A 768 -7.23 25.06 -22.51
N ALA A 769 -6.76 24.82 -23.73
CA ALA A 769 -7.61 24.53 -24.89
C ALA A 769 -8.10 23.06 -24.99
N SER A 770 -7.82 22.22 -23.98
CA SER A 770 -8.01 20.76 -24.00
C SER A 770 -8.39 20.20 -22.63
N ASP A 771 -9.18 19.12 -22.57
CA ASP A 771 -9.77 18.60 -21.31
C ASP A 771 -8.74 18.43 -20.21
N VAL A 772 -9.17 18.60 -18.95
CA VAL A 772 -8.29 18.50 -17.79
C VAL A 772 -8.76 17.43 -16.82
N THR A 773 -7.81 16.75 -16.20
CA THR A 773 -8.04 15.79 -15.11
C THR A 773 -7.50 16.37 -13.83
N ILE A 774 -8.34 16.44 -12.80
CA ILE A 774 -7.97 16.81 -11.44
C ILE A 774 -7.80 15.54 -10.63
N LYS A 775 -6.57 15.29 -10.16
CA LYS A 775 -6.27 14.16 -9.29
C LYS A 775 -5.98 14.67 -7.89
N VAL A 776 -6.64 14.05 -6.91
CA VAL A 776 -6.54 14.44 -5.50
C VAL A 776 -6.28 13.22 -4.64
N THR A 777 -5.31 13.34 -3.74
CA THR A 777 -5.05 12.33 -2.69
C THR A 777 -5.16 12.95 -1.30
N PHE A 778 -5.48 12.13 -0.30
CA PHE A 778 -5.65 12.54 1.09
C PHE A 778 -4.81 11.66 2.02
N ILE A 779 -4.45 12.20 3.17
CA ILE A 779 -3.66 11.55 4.23
C ILE A 779 -4.32 11.77 5.59
N GLU A 780 -4.17 10.88 6.56
CA GLU A 780 -4.80 11.02 7.88
C GLU A 780 -4.37 12.31 8.65
N ASP A 781 -5.32 12.98 9.29
CA ASP A 781 -5.08 14.17 10.13
C ASP A 781 -4.42 13.77 11.47
N THR A 782 -3.21 14.28 11.67
CA THR A 782 -2.36 13.99 12.85
C THR A 782 -2.09 15.25 13.69
N THR A 783 -2.73 16.38 13.37
CA THR A 783 -2.34 17.70 13.90
C THR A 783 -2.71 17.96 15.36
N ASP A 784 -3.69 17.25 15.92
CA ASP A 784 -4.10 17.40 17.33
C ASP A 784 -3.16 16.77 18.38
N ILE A 785 -2.11 16.07 17.96
CA ILE A 785 -1.14 15.43 18.87
C ILE A 785 -0.23 16.45 19.57
N LYS A 786 -0.12 17.68 19.05
CA LYS A 786 0.89 18.66 19.52
C LYS A 786 0.51 19.40 20.82
N LYS A 787 -0.74 19.38 21.28
CA LYS A 787 -1.18 20.21 22.44
C LYS A 787 -1.00 19.58 23.83
N VAL A 788 -0.67 18.28 23.94
CA VAL A 788 -0.48 17.62 25.25
C VAL A 788 1.02 17.38 25.50
N GLN A 789 1.76 18.47 25.76
CA GLN A 789 3.13 18.41 26.26
C GLN A 789 3.30 19.35 27.45
N THR A 790 2.93 18.90 28.64
CA THR A 790 3.63 19.33 29.85
C THR A 790 4.38 18.14 30.42
N GLU A 791 5.61 18.37 30.91
CA GLU A 791 6.51 17.33 31.44
C GLU A 791 5.85 16.50 32.55
N GLY A 792 4.88 17.07 33.28
CA GLY A 792 4.12 16.39 34.32
C GLY A 792 3.18 15.27 33.86
N GLN A 793 2.69 15.30 32.61
CA GLN A 793 1.75 14.29 32.07
C GLN A 793 2.45 13.11 31.38
N ARG A 794 3.78 13.14 31.27
CA ARG A 794 4.58 12.10 30.58
C ARG A 794 4.97 10.91 31.48
N GLN A 795 4.80 11.02 32.81
CA GLN A 795 5.32 10.03 33.76
C GLN A 795 4.40 9.73 34.95
N ASP A 796 3.16 10.23 34.97
CA ASP A 796 2.28 10.08 36.14
C ASP A 796 1.44 8.78 36.14
N GLY A 797 1.54 7.96 35.09
CA GLY A 797 0.82 6.69 34.96
C GLY A 797 -0.69 6.83 34.73
N LYS A 798 -1.22 8.06 34.65
CA LYS A 798 -2.66 8.33 34.49
C LYS A 798 -3.06 8.34 33.03
N TRP A 799 -4.35 8.17 32.79
CA TRP A 799 -4.95 8.20 31.46
C TRP A 799 -5.61 9.54 31.22
N TYR A 800 -5.57 9.98 29.96
CA TYR A 800 -6.14 11.24 29.52
C TYR A 800 -6.94 11.02 28.23
N THR A 801 -7.98 11.81 28.02
CA THR A 801 -8.62 11.94 26.70
C THR A 801 -7.67 12.62 25.72
N LEU A 802 -7.97 12.57 24.42
CA LEU A 802 -7.22 13.30 23.39
C LEU A 802 -7.20 14.82 23.61
N SER A 803 -8.23 15.35 24.30
CA SER A 803 -8.32 16.74 24.73
C SER A 803 -7.53 17.07 26.01
N GLY A 804 -6.81 16.11 26.57
CA GLY A 804 -5.95 16.30 27.76
C GLY A 804 -6.69 16.28 29.10
N MET A 805 -7.97 15.84 29.15
CA MET A 805 -8.70 15.70 30.41
C MET A 805 -8.34 14.38 31.10
N PRO A 806 -8.00 14.36 32.40
CA PRO A 806 -7.67 13.14 33.12
C PRO A 806 -8.89 12.23 33.25
N VAL A 807 -8.68 10.93 33.02
CA VAL A 807 -9.69 9.88 33.16
C VAL A 807 -9.12 8.71 33.97
N GLU A 808 -10.00 7.94 34.63
CA GLU A 808 -9.60 6.63 35.16
C GLU A 808 -9.23 5.68 34.01
N LYS A 809 -8.50 4.60 34.28
CA LYS A 809 -8.03 3.65 33.25
C LYS A 809 -9.21 3.25 32.35
N PRO A 810 -9.23 3.67 31.07
CA PRO A 810 -10.41 3.58 30.23
C PRO A 810 -10.79 2.12 30.03
N THR A 811 -12.07 1.77 30.11
CA THR A 811 -12.56 0.40 29.85
C THR A 811 -13.26 0.26 28.50
N GLN A 812 -13.45 1.38 27.80
CA GLN A 812 -14.07 1.44 26.48
C GLN A 812 -13.02 1.54 25.37
N PRO A 813 -13.29 1.00 24.17
CA PRO A 813 -12.43 1.20 23.00
C PRO A 813 -12.30 2.68 22.66
N GLY A 814 -11.14 3.07 22.17
CA GLY A 814 -10.87 4.46 21.82
C GLY A 814 -9.40 4.83 21.98
N VAL A 815 -9.07 6.03 21.52
CA VAL A 815 -7.71 6.56 21.60
C VAL A 815 -7.59 7.41 22.85
N TYR A 816 -6.71 6.99 23.75
CA TYR A 816 -6.40 7.72 24.98
C TYR A 816 -4.91 8.04 25.04
N ILE A 817 -4.52 8.91 25.97
CA ILE A 817 -3.12 9.23 26.21
C ILE A 817 -2.72 8.66 27.56
N GLN A 818 -1.66 7.85 27.61
CA GLN A 818 -1.03 7.39 28.85
C GLN A 818 0.49 7.59 28.74
N ASN A 819 1.11 8.23 29.73
CA ASN A 819 2.54 8.56 29.73
C ASN A 819 3.02 9.29 28.46
N GLY A 820 2.20 10.21 27.95
CA GLY A 820 2.49 10.97 26.74
C GLY A 820 2.44 10.17 25.43
N LYS A 821 1.98 8.91 25.45
CA LYS A 821 1.78 8.08 24.25
C LYS A 821 0.30 7.85 23.99
N LYS A 822 -0.10 7.89 22.72
CA LYS A 822 -1.43 7.41 22.30
C LYS A 822 -1.48 5.91 22.54
N ILE A 823 -2.47 5.47 23.31
CA ILE A 823 -2.81 4.07 23.45
C ILE A 823 -4.19 3.89 22.83
N LEU A 824 -4.21 3.20 21.69
CA LEU A 824 -5.43 2.68 21.13
C LEU A 824 -5.84 1.50 21.99
N LYS A 825 -6.89 1.69 22.77
CA LYS A 825 -7.53 0.60 23.47
C LYS A 825 -8.53 -0.01 22.49
N LYS A 826 -8.25 -1.24 22.06
CA LYS A 826 -9.15 -2.03 21.23
C LYS A 826 -10.32 -2.55 22.06
#